data_AF-A0A7J6FUB8-F1
#
_entry.id   AF-A0A7J6FUB8-F1
#
_cell.length_a   1.000
_cell.length_b   1.000
_cell.length_c   1.000
_cell.angle_alpha   90.00
_cell.angle_beta   90.00
_cell.angle_gamma   90.00
#
_symmetry.space_group_name_H-M   'P 1'
#
loop_
_entity.id
_entity.type
_entity.pdbx_description
1 polymer ?
#
loop_
_entity_poly.entity_id
_entity_poly.type
_entity_poly.pdbx_seq_one_letter_code
_entity_poly.pdbx_strand_id
1 'polypeptide(L)'
;MKRMEFRASILLLLFTSFLLTWVNFLSVEGDDSMGYCKFPAIYNFGDSNSDTGGIAAAFYQMAPQCGETFFHRPSGRGCDGRLIIDFIAKELGLPYLSAYLNSIGANFKHGANFATGGSTIRRLNESVFLNGVSPFSLDIQVVQFTQFKSRTGWFFKNDNKSSHRRNLPRPEEFSKALYTFDIGQNDIAAGFRSMTVEQFKLQIPDIINQFGPLGCLAVSLNYSPSPDPNTYDPIGCDKAQNDMSKEFNTKLKHKVIELRQTLSDAALTYVDLFAAKYQLIANANKLGFLDKASICCGYHKDNDHVWCGNKGKIFNGSEVYADSCEDPSLYISWDGVHYTEAANNWIANHILNGFMDLYNTYFELRKMGITTNSARFIFVSFLATWVLGVEEVNGDSVHCKYPAIFNFGDSNSDTGSISAAFFPRPAPNGVTFFHSPAGRVGDGRLIVDFIAKYFGLPYLSPYLDSFGTKFRHGANFATGGATIRRSNDSLFISAKRNSDIRKNFPRPKDFSKSLFIVDIGQNDLAAGFRNMMMTKEKLVAEIPDLMNLFSLGIQFLYQQGARTFWIHNTGPIGCLPSTLFDVRNPVPGFLDGNGCIKSRNDMAKEFNRQLKRKVSELKAQLPFAALTYVDMYAAKYSLISNAKKLGFYENLNICCGSFKDGVRKYCGNNILKNGTQYFVNPCKDPSLHISWDGIHYTEAANRWITNQIIKGSFSDPNNIVFVFKLVLTLSLVQYSLSLKWASDHMSQTRLATLKMGFWRKFLGGFLVLCVLGVGGEVEEEPPTAAAAASPPCSFPALYNFGDSNSDTGGISAAFEPIPAPYGEGFFHKPSGRDCDGRLIVDFIAERIGLPYLSAYLNSLGTNYRHGANFATGGSTIRRPNETIYEYGISPFSLDMQIVQFNQFKARTKELYEQAAKTPSERSKLPNPDEFSKALYTFDIGQNDLSVGFRKLSSEQLLAALPDIVNQLAKAVQNIYQQGGRSFWIHNTGPIGCLPVNFFYNLNPPPDFVDQYGCVKTQNEMAVEFNKKLKERVIKLRTELPEAAITYVDVYAAKTGMIGNAKAQGFTDPLKVCCGYHVKYDHVWCGTKSLVNGSAVFGSACENPSTAISWDGVHYSQAANQWVASRILNGSLTDPPIPVTQACKRH
;
A
#
# COMPACT_ATOMS: atom_id res chain seq x y z
N MET A 1 24.54 -2.80 76.62
CA MET A 1 25.38 -3.09 75.45
C MET A 1 24.53 -3.39 74.21
N LYS A 2 23.98 -4.58 73.97
CA LYS A 2 23.26 -4.94 72.70
C LYS A 2 22.24 -3.95 72.11
N ARG A 3 21.54 -3.12 72.92
CA ARG A 3 20.64 -2.05 72.42
C ARG A 3 21.34 -0.76 71.96
N MET A 4 22.59 -0.53 72.33
CA MET A 4 23.43 0.58 71.84
C MET A 4 24.10 0.24 70.52
N GLU A 5 24.68 -0.96 70.40
CA GLU A 5 25.35 -1.44 69.17
C GLU A 5 24.39 -1.42 67.97
N PHE A 6 23.16 -1.92 68.15
CA PHE A 6 22.12 -1.88 67.12
C PHE A 6 21.75 -0.45 66.67
N ARG A 7 21.76 0.53 67.60
CA ARG A 7 21.50 1.94 67.28
C ARG A 7 22.70 2.61 66.60
N ALA A 8 23.92 2.27 67.00
CA ALA A 8 25.14 2.75 66.37
C ALA A 8 25.25 2.28 64.91
N SER A 9 24.98 0.99 64.63
CA SER A 9 24.98 0.46 63.26
C SER A 9 23.93 1.11 62.36
N ILE A 10 22.73 1.40 62.88
CA ILE A 10 21.69 2.11 62.13
C ILE A 10 22.10 3.57 61.84
N LEU A 11 22.66 4.28 62.82
CA LEU A 11 23.18 5.63 62.60
C LEU A 11 24.33 5.65 61.58
N LEU A 12 25.23 4.65 61.62
CA LEU A 12 26.32 4.53 60.66
C LEU A 12 25.82 4.26 59.23
N LEU A 13 24.82 3.40 59.07
CA LEU A 13 24.16 3.13 57.77
C LEU A 13 23.42 4.35 57.22
N LEU A 14 22.74 5.12 58.08
CA LEU A 14 22.07 6.36 57.67
C LEU A 14 23.09 7.43 57.28
N PHE A 15 24.20 7.55 58.00
CA PHE A 15 25.25 8.54 57.73
C PHE A 15 26.03 8.22 56.45
N THR A 16 26.34 6.95 56.17
CA THR A 16 26.98 6.54 54.90
C THR A 16 26.03 6.67 53.72
N SER A 17 24.74 6.37 53.88
CA SER A 17 23.70 6.63 52.87
C SER A 17 23.58 8.13 52.55
N PHE A 18 23.60 8.99 53.57
CA PHE A 18 23.57 10.45 53.40
C PHE A 18 24.83 10.99 52.70
N LEU A 19 26.02 10.50 53.05
CA LEU A 19 27.27 10.86 52.36
C LEU A 19 27.29 10.39 50.90
N LEU A 20 26.81 9.17 50.61
CA LEU A 20 26.72 8.66 49.24
C LEU A 20 25.72 9.45 48.39
N THR A 21 24.61 9.95 48.95
CA THR A 21 23.70 10.83 48.20
C THR A 21 24.26 12.24 48.04
N TRP A 22 24.95 12.80 49.04
CA TRP A 22 25.62 14.12 48.93
C TRP A 22 26.73 14.16 47.89
N VAL A 23 27.59 13.13 47.82
CA VAL A 23 28.70 13.07 46.84
C VAL A 23 28.17 12.97 45.39
N ASN A 24 27.04 12.30 45.18
CA ASN A 24 26.37 12.29 43.87
C ASN A 24 25.71 13.63 43.54
N PHE A 25 25.18 14.37 44.53
CA PHE A 25 24.58 15.69 44.33
C PHE A 25 25.59 16.79 43.97
N LEU A 26 26.84 16.68 44.44
CA LEU A 26 27.92 17.64 44.14
C LEU A 26 28.67 17.33 42.82
N SER A 27 28.15 16.42 41.99
CA SER A 27 28.75 16.01 40.71
C SER A 27 27.90 16.36 39.47
N VAL A 28 26.87 17.21 39.63
CA VAL A 28 25.96 17.62 38.54
C VAL A 28 25.84 19.14 38.46
N GLU A 29 26.92 19.80 38.03
CA GLU A 29 26.84 21.18 37.55
C GLU A 29 26.57 21.19 36.03
N GLY A 30 25.37 21.64 35.65
CA GLY A 30 25.08 22.24 34.34
C GLY A 30 25.09 21.34 33.08
N ASP A 31 23.95 20.74 32.75
CA ASP A 31 23.44 20.79 31.37
C ASP A 31 21.92 21.05 31.40
N ASP A 32 21.49 22.18 30.84
CA ASP A 32 20.13 22.68 30.92
C ASP A 32 19.39 22.44 29.60
N SER A 33 19.00 21.18 29.37
CA SER A 33 18.09 20.85 28.26
C SER A 33 17.16 19.67 28.55
N MET A 34 15.86 19.98 28.67
CA MET A 34 14.81 18.96 28.52
C MET A 34 14.84 18.41 27.08
N GLY A 35 15.13 17.12 26.94
CA GLY A 35 15.41 16.47 25.65
C GLY A 35 14.17 16.24 24.76
N TYR A 36 13.66 17.30 24.13
CA TYR A 36 12.60 17.19 23.12
C TYR A 36 13.04 16.37 21.90
N CYS A 37 12.13 15.53 21.37
CA CYS A 37 12.35 14.74 20.15
C CYS A 37 12.46 15.64 18.91
N LYS A 38 13.66 15.78 18.34
CA LYS A 38 13.91 16.60 17.15
C LYS A 38 13.65 15.83 15.86
N PHE A 39 12.43 15.95 15.32
CA PHE A 39 12.05 15.39 14.01
C PHE A 39 12.60 16.26 12.86
N PRO A 40 13.30 15.71 11.85
CA PRO A 40 13.84 16.49 10.74
C PRO A 40 12.80 16.75 9.62
N ALA A 41 11.71 15.98 9.61
CA ALA A 41 10.69 15.96 8.57
C ALA A 41 9.37 15.37 9.11
N ILE A 42 8.25 15.66 8.42
CA ILE A 42 6.93 15.05 8.67
C ILE A 42 6.41 14.40 7.38
N TYR A 43 5.87 13.18 7.46
CA TYR A 43 5.15 12.53 6.37
C TYR A 43 3.69 12.33 6.75
N ASN A 44 2.80 13.07 6.10
CA ASN A 44 1.37 13.08 6.40
C ASN A 44 0.55 12.29 5.39
N PHE A 45 -0.46 11.58 5.89
CA PHE A 45 -1.43 10.79 5.16
C PHE A 45 -2.82 11.13 5.71
N GLY A 46 -3.85 11.18 4.88
CA GLY A 46 -5.11 11.77 5.35
C GLY A 46 -6.20 12.00 4.32
N ASP A 47 -7.32 12.52 4.82
CA ASP A 47 -8.36 13.18 4.03
C ASP A 47 -8.21 14.72 4.05
N SER A 48 -9.26 15.46 3.69
CA SER A 48 -9.24 16.93 3.57
C SER A 48 -8.94 17.67 4.88
N ASN A 49 -9.10 17.05 6.05
CA ASN A 49 -8.69 17.64 7.34
C ASN A 49 -7.18 17.91 7.42
N SER A 50 -6.38 17.17 6.62
CA SER A 50 -4.92 17.34 6.56
C SER A 50 -4.37 17.51 5.13
N ASP A 51 -5.21 17.67 4.10
CA ASP A 51 -4.78 17.91 2.71
C ASP A 51 -4.21 19.33 2.50
N THR A 52 -2.92 19.44 2.17
CA THR A 52 -2.24 20.71 1.85
C THR A 52 -2.15 21.04 0.36
N GLY A 53 -3.04 20.47 -0.46
CA GLY A 53 -3.19 20.76 -1.90
C GLY A 53 -3.03 19.57 -2.85
N GLY A 54 -3.13 18.34 -2.35
CA GLY A 54 -3.06 17.08 -3.10
C GLY A 54 -4.27 16.85 -4.00
N ILE A 55 -5.50 16.92 -3.46
CA ILE A 55 -6.70 16.83 -4.32
C ILE A 55 -6.78 18.03 -5.28
N ALA A 56 -6.31 19.19 -4.80
CA ALA A 56 -6.32 20.42 -5.58
C ALA A 56 -5.36 20.36 -6.77
N ALA A 57 -4.19 19.74 -6.61
CA ALA A 57 -3.26 19.48 -7.70
C ALA A 57 -3.76 18.41 -8.69
N ALA A 58 -4.61 17.49 -8.24
CA ALA A 58 -5.12 16.40 -9.04
C ALA A 58 -6.32 16.78 -9.92
N PHE A 59 -7.28 17.56 -9.40
CA PHE A 59 -8.59 17.73 -10.05
C PHE A 59 -9.10 19.17 -10.16
N TYR A 60 -8.90 20.05 -9.16
CA TYR A 60 -9.48 21.40 -9.19
C TYR A 60 -8.74 22.41 -8.32
N GLN A 61 -8.63 23.65 -8.78
CA GLN A 61 -8.27 24.76 -7.90
C GLN A 61 -9.41 24.99 -6.89
N MET A 62 -9.07 25.06 -5.60
CA MET A 62 -10.05 25.41 -4.56
C MET A 62 -10.50 26.87 -4.69
N ALA A 63 -11.63 27.20 -4.07
CA ALA A 63 -12.20 28.55 -4.03
C ALA A 63 -11.16 29.61 -3.59
N PRO A 64 -11.26 30.87 -4.08
CA PRO A 64 -10.42 32.00 -3.65
C PRO A 64 -10.15 31.99 -2.14
N GLN A 65 -11.23 31.98 -1.38
CA GLN A 65 -11.29 32.08 0.07
C GLN A 65 -10.51 30.95 0.81
N CYS A 66 -10.23 29.82 0.18
CA CYS A 66 -9.61 28.64 0.81
C CYS A 66 -8.08 28.78 1.00
N GLY A 67 -7.68 29.57 1.99
CA GLY A 67 -6.30 29.82 2.40
C GLY A 67 -5.96 31.30 2.62
N GLU A 68 -6.88 32.21 2.32
CA GLU A 68 -6.63 33.65 2.30
C GLU A 68 -6.35 34.28 3.67
N THR A 69 -6.83 33.74 4.79
CA THR A 69 -6.61 34.35 6.13
C THR A 69 -5.14 34.31 6.57
N PHE A 70 -4.37 33.31 6.11
CA PHE A 70 -2.95 33.17 6.44
C PHE A 70 -2.00 33.11 5.23
N PHE A 71 -2.42 32.50 4.11
CA PHE A 71 -1.59 32.41 2.90
C PHE A 71 -1.87 33.54 1.90
N HIS A 72 -2.95 34.30 2.09
CA HIS A 72 -3.38 35.44 1.27
C HIS A 72 -3.57 35.10 -0.23
N ARG A 73 -3.93 33.83 -0.50
CA ARG A 73 -4.35 33.24 -1.79
C ARG A 73 -4.91 31.83 -1.54
N PRO A 74 -5.58 31.21 -2.53
CA PRO A 74 -5.83 29.77 -2.58
C PRO A 74 -4.60 28.94 -2.20
N SER A 75 -4.68 28.25 -1.07
CA SER A 75 -3.60 27.42 -0.52
C SER A 75 -3.70 25.95 -0.91
N GLY A 76 -4.88 25.54 -1.42
CA GLY A 76 -5.24 24.13 -1.67
C GLY A 76 -5.71 23.37 -0.43
N ARG A 77 -5.90 24.03 0.71
CA ARG A 77 -6.44 23.46 1.95
C ARG A 77 -7.95 23.63 2.02
N GLY A 78 -8.65 22.71 2.68
CA GLY A 78 -10.10 22.75 2.86
C GLY A 78 -10.64 23.84 3.81
N CYS A 79 -9.84 24.84 4.20
CA CYS A 79 -10.24 25.88 5.16
C CYS A 79 -9.77 27.26 4.71
N ASP A 80 -10.18 28.30 5.44
CA ASP A 80 -9.79 29.70 5.23
C ASP A 80 -8.28 29.96 5.35
N GLY A 81 -7.53 29.09 6.01
CA GLY A 81 -6.11 29.28 6.33
C GLY A 81 -5.35 27.97 6.52
N ARG A 82 -4.82 27.75 7.73
CA ARG A 82 -3.99 26.61 8.14
C ARG A 82 -4.79 25.43 8.68
N LEU A 83 -4.31 24.23 8.38
CA LEU A 83 -4.81 22.96 8.92
C LEU A 83 -4.04 22.55 10.18
N ILE A 84 -4.57 21.58 10.94
CA ILE A 84 -3.93 21.02 12.14
C ILE A 84 -2.48 20.59 11.86
N ILE A 85 -2.21 20.00 10.70
CA ILE A 85 -0.87 19.56 10.28
C ILE A 85 0.12 20.72 10.09
N ASP A 86 -0.34 21.92 9.73
CA ASP A 86 0.51 23.11 9.62
C ASP A 86 0.90 23.63 11.02
N PHE A 87 0.00 23.57 11.99
CA PHE A 87 0.31 23.91 13.38
C PHE A 87 1.29 22.92 14.02
N ILE A 88 1.16 21.62 13.72
CA ILE A 88 2.15 20.60 14.10
C ILE A 88 3.52 20.89 13.46
N ALA A 89 3.56 21.25 12.17
CA ALA A 89 4.81 21.63 11.50
C ALA A 89 5.46 22.86 12.14
N LYS A 90 4.67 23.91 12.42
CA LYS A 90 5.11 25.13 13.11
C LYS A 90 5.74 24.83 14.47
N GLU A 91 5.08 24.02 15.30
CA GLU A 91 5.57 23.70 16.65
C GLU A 91 6.87 22.88 16.64
N LEU A 92 7.04 22.02 15.63
CA LEU A 92 8.30 21.29 15.41
C LEU A 92 9.41 22.14 14.75
N GLY A 93 9.15 23.43 14.47
CA GLY A 93 10.10 24.33 13.79
C GLY A 93 10.35 23.98 12.32
N LEU A 94 9.40 23.29 11.67
CA LEU A 94 9.49 22.81 10.30
C LEU A 94 8.64 23.67 9.33
N PRO A 95 9.04 23.79 8.05
CA PRO A 95 8.20 24.40 7.02
C PRO A 95 6.89 23.65 6.80
N TYR A 96 5.84 24.38 6.39
CA TYR A 96 4.57 23.79 5.97
C TYR A 96 4.75 22.81 4.81
N LEU A 97 4.02 21.68 4.85
CA LEU A 97 4.25 20.56 3.93
C LEU A 97 3.79 20.85 2.51
N SER A 98 4.64 20.50 1.54
CA SER A 98 4.24 20.41 0.13
C SER A 98 3.42 19.13 -0.10
N ALA A 99 2.27 19.26 -0.74
CA ALA A 99 1.51 18.11 -1.25
C ALA A 99 2.31 17.36 -2.33
N TYR A 100 2.21 16.03 -2.34
CA TYR A 100 3.04 15.17 -3.18
C TYR A 100 2.72 15.29 -4.68
N LEU A 101 1.44 15.36 -5.06
CA LEU A 101 1.01 15.48 -6.47
C LEU A 101 1.25 16.90 -7.05
N ASN A 102 1.47 17.89 -6.18
CA ASN A 102 1.80 19.26 -6.56
C ASN A 102 3.29 19.34 -6.93
N SER A 103 3.59 19.42 -8.22
CA SER A 103 4.96 19.35 -8.73
C SER A 103 5.68 20.69 -8.85
N ILE A 104 4.96 21.81 -8.92
CA ILE A 104 5.55 23.12 -9.22
C ILE A 104 5.77 23.95 -7.95
N GLY A 105 7.03 24.31 -7.70
CA GLY A 105 7.45 25.04 -6.49
C GLY A 105 7.43 24.21 -5.20
N ALA A 106 7.33 22.88 -5.28
CA ALA A 106 7.35 22.01 -4.12
C ALA A 106 8.77 21.89 -3.50
N ASN A 107 8.80 21.70 -2.19
CA ASN A 107 10.02 21.43 -1.44
C ASN A 107 9.75 20.36 -0.38
N PHE A 108 10.36 19.19 -0.57
CA PHE A 108 10.17 18.02 0.28
C PHE A 108 11.32 17.76 1.26
N LYS A 109 12.29 18.67 1.35
CA LYS A 109 13.47 18.57 2.24
C LYS A 109 13.09 18.28 3.70
N HIS A 110 11.93 18.78 4.14
CA HIS A 110 11.40 18.59 5.49
C HIS A 110 10.12 17.73 5.51
N GLY A 111 10.00 16.82 4.53
CA GLY A 111 8.89 15.88 4.42
C GLY A 111 7.87 16.26 3.35
N ALA A 112 6.78 15.49 3.27
CA ALA A 112 5.79 15.57 2.20
C ALA A 112 4.41 15.17 2.71
N ASN A 113 3.37 15.69 2.07
CA ASN A 113 1.98 15.35 2.37
C ASN A 113 1.35 14.54 1.24
N PHE A 114 0.77 13.40 1.57
CA PHE A 114 0.09 12.47 0.66
C PHE A 114 -1.43 12.44 0.88
N ALA A 115 -1.94 13.17 1.88
CA ALA A 115 -3.37 13.32 2.12
C ALA A 115 -4.08 13.95 0.91
N THR A 116 -5.31 13.53 0.62
CA THR A 116 -6.16 14.17 -0.39
C THR A 116 -7.61 14.31 0.08
N GLY A 117 -8.26 15.43 -0.21
CA GLY A 117 -9.68 15.63 0.08
C GLY A 117 -10.58 14.54 -0.52
N GLY A 118 -11.54 14.05 0.26
CA GLY A 118 -12.40 12.92 -0.13
C GLY A 118 -11.75 11.53 -0.05
N SER A 119 -10.49 11.39 0.40
CA SER A 119 -9.84 10.08 0.57
C SER A 119 -10.55 9.20 1.59
N THR A 120 -10.87 7.99 1.15
CA THR A 120 -11.28 6.87 2.00
C THR A 120 -10.08 6.01 2.40
N ILE A 121 -10.28 5.24 3.45
CA ILE A 121 -9.38 4.20 3.92
C ILE A 121 -9.29 3.08 2.89
N ARG A 122 -10.46 2.62 2.42
CA ARG A 122 -10.58 1.55 1.42
C ARG A 122 -10.63 2.13 0.01
N ARG A 123 -10.11 1.38 -0.98
CA ARG A 123 -10.52 1.56 -2.39
C ARG A 123 -12.04 1.31 -2.46
N LEU A 124 -12.81 2.34 -2.79
CA LEU A 124 -14.24 2.23 -3.12
C LEU A 124 -14.41 2.25 -4.64
N ASN A 125 -15.45 1.59 -5.15
CA ASN A 125 -15.77 1.60 -6.57
C ASN A 125 -16.68 2.79 -6.94
N GLU A 126 -16.24 3.99 -6.57
CA GLU A 126 -17.00 5.23 -6.67
C GLU A 126 -16.17 6.28 -7.43
N SER A 127 -16.75 6.91 -8.46
CA SER A 127 -16.07 7.95 -9.23
C SER A 127 -16.16 9.29 -8.50
N VAL A 128 -15.02 9.98 -8.38
CA VAL A 128 -14.94 11.33 -7.78
C VAL A 128 -15.93 12.32 -8.40
N PHE A 129 -16.26 12.14 -9.68
CA PHE A 129 -17.22 12.96 -10.43
C PHE A 129 -18.70 12.70 -10.10
N LEU A 130 -19.02 11.60 -9.42
CA LEU A 130 -20.38 11.30 -8.97
C LEU A 130 -20.65 11.82 -7.56
N ASN A 131 -19.70 11.64 -6.64
CA ASN A 131 -19.99 11.72 -5.20
C ASN A 131 -18.81 12.14 -4.30
N GLY A 132 -17.74 12.67 -4.90
CA GLY A 132 -16.60 13.26 -4.18
C GLY A 132 -15.60 12.29 -3.55
N VAL A 133 -15.77 10.96 -3.70
CA VAL A 133 -14.78 9.99 -3.21
C VAL A 133 -13.49 10.10 -4.02
N SER A 134 -12.37 10.34 -3.35
CA SER A 134 -11.06 10.43 -4.00
C SER A 134 -10.57 9.04 -4.41
N PRO A 135 -9.99 8.88 -5.61
CA PRO A 135 -9.33 7.63 -5.99
C PRO A 135 -8.02 7.41 -5.20
N PHE A 136 -7.52 8.38 -4.43
CA PHE A 136 -6.30 8.23 -3.63
C PHE A 136 -6.64 7.74 -2.21
N SER A 137 -7.11 6.50 -2.10
CA SER A 137 -7.32 5.83 -0.81
C SER A 137 -5.99 5.60 -0.06
N LEU A 138 -6.03 5.28 1.25
CA LEU A 138 -4.81 5.26 2.06
C LEU A 138 -3.70 4.38 1.48
N ASP A 139 -4.03 3.21 0.91
CA ASP A 139 -3.04 2.33 0.30
C ASP A 139 -2.34 2.99 -0.91
N ILE A 140 -3.06 3.81 -1.68
CA ILE A 140 -2.49 4.61 -2.77
C ILE A 140 -1.57 5.70 -2.23
N GLN A 141 -1.95 6.39 -1.14
CA GLN A 141 -1.07 7.37 -0.49
C GLN A 141 0.23 6.70 0.02
N VAL A 142 0.13 5.46 0.52
CA VAL A 142 1.29 4.63 0.92
C VAL A 142 2.12 4.18 -0.29
N VAL A 143 1.50 3.86 -1.44
CA VAL A 143 2.21 3.60 -2.71
C VAL A 143 2.96 4.86 -3.16
N GLN A 144 2.31 6.03 -3.18
CA GLN A 144 2.93 7.32 -3.51
C GLN A 144 4.12 7.64 -2.59
N PHE A 145 4.01 7.43 -1.28
CA PHE A 145 5.13 7.56 -0.34
C PHE A 145 6.26 6.56 -0.62
N THR A 146 5.92 5.30 -0.94
CA THR A 146 6.90 4.24 -1.23
C THR A 146 7.68 4.56 -2.51
N GLN A 147 7.01 5.10 -3.53
CA GLN A 147 7.64 5.66 -4.72
C GLN A 147 8.50 6.87 -4.39
N PHE A 148 7.98 7.83 -3.63
CA PHE A 148 8.67 9.05 -3.23
C PHE A 148 10.02 8.74 -2.55
N LYS A 149 9.99 7.81 -1.59
CA LYS A 149 11.15 7.32 -0.84
C LYS A 149 12.15 6.60 -1.74
N SER A 150 11.66 5.73 -2.63
CA SER A 150 12.49 4.96 -3.56
C SER A 150 13.20 5.86 -4.57
N ARG A 151 12.48 6.84 -5.15
CA ARG A 151 13.02 7.80 -6.11
C ARG A 151 13.96 8.82 -5.47
N THR A 152 13.66 9.26 -4.24
CA THR A 152 14.61 10.04 -3.42
C THR A 152 15.91 9.26 -3.21
N GLY A 153 15.82 7.98 -2.82
CA GLY A 153 16.98 7.09 -2.72
C GLY A 153 17.74 6.90 -4.04
N TRP A 154 17.05 6.95 -5.18
CA TRP A 154 17.69 6.92 -6.52
C TRP A 154 18.49 8.20 -6.81
N PHE A 155 17.92 9.39 -6.55
CA PHE A 155 18.62 10.68 -6.76
C PHE A 155 19.89 10.80 -5.89
N PHE A 156 19.82 10.39 -4.62
CA PHE A 156 20.99 10.44 -3.73
C PHE A 156 22.11 9.44 -4.12
N LYS A 157 21.78 8.35 -4.82
CA LYS A 157 22.74 7.33 -5.28
C LYS A 157 23.33 7.61 -6.65
N ASN A 158 22.52 8.01 -7.63
CA ASN A 158 22.88 7.97 -9.05
C ASN A 158 23.01 9.36 -9.70
N ASP A 159 22.42 10.41 -9.12
CA ASP A 159 22.39 11.73 -9.74
C ASP A 159 23.36 12.69 -9.05
N ASN A 160 24.47 13.00 -9.71
CA ASN A 160 25.52 13.88 -9.17
C ASN A 160 25.09 15.37 -9.10
N LYS A 161 23.92 15.75 -9.61
CA LYS A 161 23.43 17.14 -9.55
C LYS A 161 22.86 17.47 -8.17
N SER A 162 23.63 18.19 -7.36
CA SER A 162 23.21 18.71 -6.05
C SER A 162 21.92 19.56 -6.12
N SER A 163 21.67 20.21 -7.26
CA SER A 163 20.45 20.99 -7.56
C SER A 163 19.17 20.14 -7.70
N HIS A 164 19.28 18.81 -7.83
CA HIS A 164 18.16 17.88 -7.80
C HIS A 164 17.94 17.33 -6.38
N ARG A 165 19.02 17.14 -5.60
CA ARG A 165 18.96 16.69 -4.20
C ARG A 165 18.51 17.78 -3.21
N ARG A 166 18.67 19.07 -3.54
CA ARG A 166 18.41 20.23 -2.65
C ARG A 166 17.02 20.22 -1.98
N ASN A 167 15.98 19.85 -2.72
CA ASN A 167 14.58 19.92 -2.29
C ASN A 167 14.05 18.54 -1.85
N LEU A 168 14.93 17.57 -1.59
CA LEU A 168 14.60 16.20 -1.20
C LEU A 168 15.12 15.91 0.22
N PRO A 169 14.40 15.09 1.01
CA PRO A 169 14.86 14.66 2.33
C PRO A 169 15.98 13.64 2.18
N ARG A 170 16.89 13.55 3.15
CA ARG A 170 17.99 12.58 3.07
C ARG A 170 17.50 11.15 3.35
N PRO A 171 18.08 10.11 2.72
CA PRO A 171 17.66 8.72 2.94
C PRO A 171 17.67 8.27 4.42
N GLU A 172 18.57 8.81 5.24
CA GLU A 172 18.70 8.56 6.68
C GLU A 172 17.74 9.37 7.59
N GLU A 173 17.02 10.35 7.04
CA GLU A 173 16.04 11.15 7.79
C GLU A 173 14.66 10.45 7.85
N PHE A 174 14.36 9.57 6.88
CA PHE A 174 13.10 8.80 6.86
C PHE A 174 12.87 7.93 8.11
N SER A 175 13.90 7.48 8.81
CA SER A 175 13.77 6.71 10.06
C SER A 175 13.76 7.58 11.32
N LYS A 176 13.78 8.91 11.17
CA LYS A 176 13.76 9.91 12.24
C LYS A 176 12.57 10.87 12.14
N ALA A 177 11.85 10.85 11.01
CA ALA A 177 10.71 11.69 10.71
C ALA A 177 9.47 11.33 11.55
N LEU A 178 8.59 12.31 11.74
CA LEU A 178 7.24 12.08 12.25
C LEU A 178 6.36 11.54 11.11
N TYR A 179 5.43 10.65 11.44
CA TYR A 179 4.44 10.11 10.52
C TYR A 179 3.04 10.36 11.11
N THR A 180 2.15 10.98 10.34
CA THR A 180 0.82 11.42 10.77
C THR A 180 -0.26 10.84 9.86
N PHE A 181 -1.39 10.44 10.46
CA PHE A 181 -2.52 9.81 9.80
C PHE A 181 -3.82 10.45 10.32
N ASP A 182 -4.56 11.15 9.44
CA ASP A 182 -5.84 11.80 9.74
C ASP A 182 -6.79 11.60 8.54
N ILE A 183 -7.40 10.41 8.47
CA ILE A 183 -8.26 9.92 7.37
C ILE A 183 -9.53 9.29 7.95
N GLY A 184 -10.44 8.79 7.10
CA GLY A 184 -11.51 7.89 7.52
C GLY A 184 -12.85 8.56 7.84
N GLN A 185 -12.89 9.90 7.84
CA GLN A 185 -14.16 10.62 7.81
C GLN A 185 -15.06 10.06 6.70
N ASN A 186 -14.48 9.91 5.52
CA ASN A 186 -15.21 9.58 4.30
C ASN A 186 -15.74 8.14 4.27
N ASP A 187 -15.12 7.20 4.99
CA ASP A 187 -15.62 5.82 5.10
C ASP A 187 -16.85 5.73 6.02
N ILE A 188 -16.90 6.53 7.08
CA ILE A 188 -18.12 6.70 7.88
C ILE A 188 -19.22 7.33 7.03
N ALA A 189 -18.93 8.42 6.30
CA ALA A 189 -19.90 9.05 5.41
C ALA A 189 -20.40 8.06 4.33
N ALA A 190 -19.51 7.36 3.63
CA ALA A 190 -19.86 6.40 2.58
C ALA A 190 -20.70 5.23 3.13
N GLY A 191 -20.41 4.74 4.33
CA GLY A 191 -21.22 3.75 5.04
C GLY A 191 -22.67 4.22 5.25
N PHE A 192 -22.86 5.41 5.82
CA PHE A 192 -24.20 6.00 6.02
C PHE A 192 -24.92 6.34 4.70
N ARG A 193 -24.21 6.60 3.59
CA ARG A 193 -24.81 6.77 2.25
C ARG A 193 -25.34 5.48 1.62
N SER A 194 -24.89 4.30 2.07
CA SER A 194 -25.06 3.04 1.33
C SER A 194 -25.63 1.87 2.14
N MET A 195 -25.71 1.96 3.47
CA MET A 195 -26.02 0.84 4.37
C MET A 195 -26.82 1.29 5.60
N THR A 196 -27.53 0.36 6.25
CA THR A 196 -28.08 0.63 7.60
C THR A 196 -26.98 0.71 8.65
N VAL A 197 -27.27 1.31 9.81
CA VAL A 197 -26.32 1.39 10.93
C VAL A 197 -25.81 0.01 11.35
N GLU A 198 -26.67 -0.99 11.37
CA GLU A 198 -26.37 -2.38 11.75
C GLU A 198 -25.48 -3.07 10.71
N GLN A 199 -25.74 -2.83 9.42
CA GLN A 199 -24.88 -3.31 8.33
C GLN A 199 -23.51 -2.64 8.37
N PHE A 200 -23.46 -1.34 8.63
CA PHE A 200 -22.21 -0.59 8.69
C PHE A 200 -21.37 -0.95 9.93
N LYS A 201 -22.00 -1.28 11.08
CA LYS A 201 -21.31 -1.85 12.26
C LYS A 201 -20.57 -3.16 11.97
N LEU A 202 -21.04 -3.96 11.01
CA LEU A 202 -20.33 -5.18 10.57
C LEU A 202 -19.10 -4.86 9.71
N GLN A 203 -19.05 -3.70 9.06
CA GLN A 203 -17.88 -3.25 8.28
C GLN A 203 -16.88 -2.41 9.07
N ILE A 204 -17.31 -1.80 10.19
CA ILE A 204 -16.44 -1.05 11.10
C ILE A 204 -15.10 -1.76 11.38
N PRO A 205 -15.03 -3.07 11.74
CA PRO A 205 -13.76 -3.78 11.97
C PRO A 205 -12.82 -3.82 10.76
N ASP A 206 -13.37 -3.83 9.54
CA ASP A 206 -12.63 -3.94 8.28
C ASP A 206 -12.06 -2.57 7.84
N ILE A 207 -12.75 -1.48 8.21
CA ILE A 207 -12.31 -0.08 8.03
C ILE A 207 -11.33 0.33 9.15
N ILE A 208 -11.56 -0.16 10.38
CA ILE A 208 -10.63 -0.07 11.51
C ILE A 208 -9.27 -0.67 11.20
N ASN A 209 -9.14 -1.51 10.20
CA ASN A 209 -7.79 -1.92 9.86
C ASN A 209 -6.90 -0.75 9.35
N GLN A 210 -7.43 0.44 8.93
CA GLN A 210 -6.69 1.38 8.05
C GLN A 210 -7.03 2.93 7.88
N PHE A 211 -7.56 3.90 8.67
CA PHE A 211 -8.06 4.14 10.04
C PHE A 211 -8.58 5.63 10.28
N GLY A 212 -9.85 5.94 10.70
CA GLY A 212 -10.32 7.21 11.38
C GLY A 212 -11.83 7.66 11.22
N PRO A 213 -12.36 8.75 11.89
CA PRO A 213 -13.83 9.02 12.07
C PRO A 213 -14.38 10.51 12.07
N LEU A 214 -15.72 10.75 12.30
CA LEU A 214 -16.46 11.95 11.77
C LEU A 214 -17.43 12.82 12.67
N GLY A 215 -18.31 12.22 13.48
CA GLY A 215 -19.77 12.55 13.56
C GLY A 215 -20.40 13.90 13.98
N CYS A 216 -19.73 15.06 13.93
CA CYS A 216 -20.29 16.37 14.38
C CYS A 216 -20.31 17.49 13.29
N LEU A 217 -20.51 17.17 12.01
CA LEU A 217 -20.50 18.16 10.93
C LEU A 217 -21.79 19.00 10.85
N ALA A 218 -21.66 20.28 10.52
CA ALA A 218 -22.81 21.17 10.34
C ALA A 218 -23.67 20.83 9.11
N VAL A 219 -23.12 20.12 8.11
CA VAL A 219 -23.95 19.49 7.05
C VAL A 219 -24.85 18.39 7.62
N SER A 220 -24.32 17.53 8.51
CA SER A 220 -25.12 16.49 9.19
C SER A 220 -26.20 17.08 10.11
N LEU A 221 -25.98 18.27 10.68
CA LEU A 221 -26.97 18.95 11.53
C LEU A 221 -28.22 19.40 10.76
N ASN A 222 -28.03 19.92 9.54
CA ASN A 222 -29.08 20.58 8.76
C ASN A 222 -29.88 19.64 7.83
N TYR A 223 -29.37 18.43 7.55
CA TYR A 223 -30.02 17.45 6.66
C TYR A 223 -31.09 16.56 7.32
N SER A 224 -31.28 16.64 8.63
CA SER A 224 -32.16 15.72 9.39
C SER A 224 -33.40 16.45 9.94
N PRO A 225 -34.57 16.39 9.27
CA PRO A 225 -35.83 16.96 9.77
C PRO A 225 -36.53 16.03 10.79
N SER A 226 -35.80 15.16 11.48
CA SER A 226 -36.38 14.16 12.41
C SER A 226 -36.86 14.81 13.70
N PRO A 227 -38.15 14.71 14.07
CA PRO A 227 -38.66 15.21 15.34
C PRO A 227 -38.40 14.26 16.53
N ASP A 228 -37.74 13.12 16.32
CA ASP A 228 -37.40 12.18 17.40
C ASP A 228 -36.21 12.72 18.22
N PRO A 229 -36.38 13.03 19.53
CA PRO A 229 -35.30 13.52 20.39
C PRO A 229 -34.15 12.51 20.58
N ASN A 230 -34.31 11.25 20.21
CA ASN A 230 -33.22 10.25 20.23
C ASN A 230 -32.26 10.38 19.02
N THR A 231 -32.60 11.18 18.00
CA THR A 231 -31.76 11.41 16.81
C THR A 231 -30.44 12.12 17.16
N TYR A 232 -30.47 12.96 18.20
CA TYR A 232 -29.36 13.84 18.55
C TYR A 232 -28.75 13.50 19.92
N ASP A 233 -27.48 13.85 20.10
CA ASP A 233 -26.77 13.69 21.37
C ASP A 233 -26.87 14.96 22.27
N PRO A 234 -26.34 14.96 23.50
CA PRO A 234 -26.49 16.09 24.43
C PRO A 234 -25.89 17.43 23.97
N ILE A 235 -25.04 17.45 22.94
CA ILE A 235 -24.57 18.70 22.31
C ILE A 235 -25.27 18.99 20.98
N GLY A 236 -26.22 18.15 20.58
CA GLY A 236 -27.04 18.30 19.39
C GLY A 236 -26.39 17.79 18.10
N CYS A 237 -25.34 16.97 18.15
CA CYS A 237 -24.82 16.28 16.96
C CYS A 237 -25.66 15.02 16.65
N ASP A 238 -25.61 14.53 15.41
CA ASP A 238 -26.22 13.23 15.05
C ASP A 238 -25.67 12.12 15.94
N LYS A 239 -26.56 11.50 16.72
CA LYS A 239 -26.18 10.53 17.74
C LYS A 239 -25.63 9.24 17.14
N ALA A 240 -26.15 8.81 15.98
CA ALA A 240 -25.70 7.59 15.31
C ALA A 240 -24.29 7.79 14.73
N GLN A 241 -24.04 8.90 14.03
CA GLN A 241 -22.73 9.24 13.49
C GLN A 241 -21.69 9.42 14.62
N ASN A 242 -22.07 10.06 15.73
CA ASN A 242 -21.19 10.21 16.89
C ASN A 242 -20.90 8.88 17.60
N ASP A 243 -21.90 8.03 17.85
CA ASP A 243 -21.69 6.74 18.52
C ASP A 243 -20.87 5.77 17.65
N MET A 244 -21.07 5.78 16.32
CA MET A 244 -20.21 5.06 15.38
C MET A 244 -18.77 5.59 15.38
N SER A 245 -18.59 6.92 15.47
CA SER A 245 -17.25 7.55 15.57
C SER A 245 -16.54 7.19 16.89
N LYS A 246 -17.27 7.06 18.00
CA LYS A 246 -16.74 6.60 19.30
C LYS A 246 -16.36 5.12 19.28
N GLU A 247 -17.22 4.26 18.70
CA GLU A 247 -16.92 2.82 18.54
C GLU A 247 -15.67 2.63 17.66
N PHE A 248 -15.58 3.38 16.57
CA PHE A 248 -14.42 3.42 15.69
C PHE A 248 -13.15 3.81 16.45
N ASN A 249 -13.14 4.97 17.13
CA ASN A 249 -11.98 5.46 17.87
C ASN A 249 -11.53 4.54 19.01
N THR A 250 -12.48 3.89 19.71
CA THR A 250 -12.17 2.93 20.77
C THR A 250 -11.34 1.77 20.22
N LYS A 251 -11.73 1.24 19.08
CA LYS A 251 -11.04 0.13 18.41
C LYS A 251 -9.74 0.58 17.74
N LEU A 252 -9.66 1.82 17.25
CA LEU A 252 -8.40 2.46 16.82
C LEU A 252 -7.39 2.54 17.96
N LYS A 253 -7.79 3.07 19.11
CA LYS A 253 -6.96 3.11 20.32
C LYS A 253 -6.46 1.72 20.72
N HIS A 254 -7.31 0.69 20.63
CA HIS A 254 -6.90 -0.70 20.89
C HIS A 254 -5.89 -1.24 19.86
N LYS A 255 -6.10 -1.05 18.55
CA LYS A 255 -5.14 -1.49 17.53
C LYS A 255 -3.82 -0.72 17.60
N VAL A 256 -3.82 0.56 17.99
CA VAL A 256 -2.57 1.30 18.27
C VAL A 256 -1.84 0.72 19.48
N ILE A 257 -2.54 0.22 20.51
CA ILE A 257 -1.92 -0.48 21.65
C ILE A 257 -1.35 -1.84 21.21
N GLU A 258 -2.06 -2.61 20.40
CA GLU A 258 -1.57 -3.86 19.79
C GLU A 258 -0.33 -3.60 18.90
N LEU A 259 -0.41 -2.57 18.04
CA LEU A 259 0.68 -2.14 17.17
C LEU A 259 1.87 -1.59 17.96
N ARG A 260 1.70 -1.01 19.16
CA ARG A 260 2.85 -0.68 20.04
C ARG A 260 3.59 -1.92 20.52
N GLN A 261 2.84 -2.98 20.85
CA GLN A 261 3.42 -4.25 21.32
C GLN A 261 4.14 -4.99 20.20
N THR A 262 3.60 -5.00 18.97
CA THR A 262 4.28 -5.59 17.80
C THR A 262 5.39 -4.69 17.27
N LEU A 263 5.13 -3.41 16.99
CA LEU A 263 6.04 -2.47 16.31
C LEU A 263 7.12 -1.85 17.22
N SER A 264 7.72 -2.60 18.16
CA SER A 264 8.69 -2.20 19.22
C SER A 264 9.96 -1.38 18.86
N ASP A 265 10.15 -0.91 17.62
CA ASP A 265 11.16 0.10 17.23
C ASP A 265 10.52 1.44 16.80
N ALA A 266 9.20 1.59 16.94
CA ALA A 266 8.45 2.77 16.51
C ALA A 266 7.62 3.31 17.68
N ALA A 267 7.79 4.61 17.96
CA ALA A 267 6.91 5.33 18.88
C ALA A 267 5.60 5.66 18.15
N LEU A 268 4.52 4.98 18.52
CA LEU A 268 3.17 5.23 18.02
C LEU A 268 2.38 6.01 19.06
N THR A 269 1.61 7.01 18.64
CA THR A 269 0.72 7.78 19.51
C THR A 269 -0.67 7.84 18.91
N TYR A 270 -1.66 7.37 19.66
CA TYR A 270 -3.07 7.65 19.37
C TYR A 270 -3.40 9.04 19.90
N VAL A 271 -4.02 9.87 19.05
CA VAL A 271 -4.48 11.23 19.37
C VAL A 271 -5.99 11.25 19.20
N ASP A 272 -6.71 11.65 20.26
CA ASP A 272 -8.17 11.66 20.24
C ASP A 272 -8.72 12.97 19.65
N LEU A 273 -8.59 13.11 18.32
CA LEU A 273 -9.11 14.27 17.57
C LEU A 273 -10.62 14.42 17.72
N PHE A 274 -11.36 13.32 17.96
CA PHE A 274 -12.79 13.37 18.22
C PHE A 274 -13.09 14.03 19.57
N ALA A 275 -12.40 13.65 20.65
CA ALA A 275 -12.57 14.30 21.94
C ALA A 275 -12.24 15.80 21.90
N ALA A 276 -11.20 16.20 21.15
CA ALA A 276 -10.86 17.61 20.94
C ALA A 276 -11.97 18.36 20.15
N LYS A 277 -12.37 17.84 18.97
CA LYS A 277 -13.46 18.40 18.15
C LYS A 277 -14.78 18.50 18.96
N TYR A 278 -15.10 17.49 19.76
CA TYR A 278 -16.29 17.45 20.63
C TYR A 278 -16.23 18.52 21.74
N GLN A 279 -15.08 18.68 22.42
CA GLN A 279 -14.92 19.71 23.46
C GLN A 279 -15.02 21.14 22.93
N LEU A 280 -14.47 21.39 21.73
CA LEU A 280 -14.58 22.67 21.03
C LEU A 280 -16.05 23.02 20.79
N ILE A 281 -16.80 22.12 20.13
CA ILE A 281 -18.21 22.31 19.79
C ILE A 281 -19.08 22.44 21.05
N ALA A 282 -18.83 21.62 22.08
CA ALA A 282 -19.55 21.67 23.36
C ALA A 282 -19.34 22.98 24.16
N ASN A 283 -18.35 23.79 23.81
CA ASN A 283 -18.01 25.03 24.52
C ASN A 283 -17.86 26.26 23.60
N ALA A 284 -18.32 26.19 22.34
CA ALA A 284 -18.16 27.20 21.30
C ALA A 284 -18.27 28.66 21.82
N ASN A 285 -19.44 29.02 22.35
CA ASN A 285 -19.75 30.35 22.88
C ASN A 285 -18.84 30.80 24.05
N LYS A 286 -18.25 29.86 24.81
CA LYS A 286 -17.29 30.19 25.91
C LYS A 286 -15.87 30.38 25.40
N LEU A 287 -15.57 29.84 24.22
CA LEU A 287 -14.26 29.89 23.56
C LEU A 287 -14.15 31.05 22.56
N GLY A 288 -15.20 31.86 22.40
CA GLY A 288 -15.27 33.01 21.51
C GLY A 288 -15.92 32.74 20.15
N PHE A 289 -16.35 31.50 19.88
CA PHE A 289 -17.03 31.14 18.65
C PHE A 289 -18.54 31.41 18.72
N LEU A 290 -19.16 31.56 17.55
CA LEU A 290 -20.61 31.53 17.33
C LEU A 290 -21.18 30.11 17.55
N ASP A 291 -22.44 29.90 17.17
CA ASP A 291 -23.09 28.62 17.36
C ASP A 291 -22.50 27.48 16.50
N LYS A 292 -22.77 26.25 16.92
CA LYS A 292 -22.26 24.98 16.36
C LYS A 292 -22.75 24.62 14.95
N ALA A 293 -23.82 25.25 14.45
CA ALA A 293 -24.44 24.93 13.16
C ALA A 293 -24.16 26.01 12.09
N SER A 294 -23.77 27.21 12.51
CA SER A 294 -23.26 28.26 11.63
C SER A 294 -22.01 27.82 10.84
N ILE A 295 -22.06 27.96 9.52
CA ILE A 295 -20.92 27.82 8.60
C ILE A 295 -20.46 29.20 8.14
N CYS A 296 -19.18 29.38 7.87
CA CYS A 296 -18.65 30.67 7.41
C CYS A 296 -18.74 30.84 5.88
N CYS A 297 -18.34 29.84 5.08
CA CYS A 297 -18.29 29.94 3.61
C CYS A 297 -19.09 28.83 2.94
N GLY A 298 -20.21 29.19 2.33
CA GLY A 298 -21.18 28.22 1.82
C GLY A 298 -22.61 28.75 1.90
N TYR A 299 -23.50 28.20 1.09
CA TYR A 299 -24.93 28.28 1.38
C TYR A 299 -25.41 26.90 1.85
N HIS A 300 -26.06 26.84 3.01
CA HIS A 300 -26.70 25.61 3.46
C HIS A 300 -27.99 25.91 4.22
N LYS A 301 -29.14 25.50 3.66
CA LYS A 301 -30.47 25.72 4.22
C LYS A 301 -31.49 24.84 3.51
N ASP A 302 -32.55 24.41 4.19
CA ASP A 302 -33.73 23.75 3.56
C ASP A 302 -33.39 22.54 2.66
N ASN A 303 -32.37 21.74 3.03
CA ASN A 303 -31.73 20.65 2.26
C ASN A 303 -30.93 21.06 1.00
N ASP A 304 -30.85 22.34 0.66
CA ASP A 304 -29.92 22.86 -0.35
C ASP A 304 -28.51 23.03 0.22
N HIS A 305 -27.50 22.75 -0.61
CA HIS A 305 -26.10 23.04 -0.29
C HIS A 305 -25.36 23.57 -1.52
N VAL A 306 -24.66 24.69 -1.36
CA VAL A 306 -23.73 25.25 -2.36
C VAL A 306 -22.38 25.48 -1.69
N TRP A 307 -21.37 24.76 -2.16
CA TRP A 307 -20.00 24.82 -1.64
C TRP A 307 -19.37 26.21 -1.77
N CYS A 308 -18.55 26.58 -0.77
CA CYS A 308 -17.74 27.79 -0.74
C CYS A 308 -17.15 28.18 -2.12
N GLY A 309 -17.31 29.44 -2.50
CA GLY A 309 -16.82 30.03 -3.76
C GLY A 309 -17.60 29.66 -5.04
N ASN A 310 -18.66 28.85 -4.96
CA ASN A 310 -19.41 28.40 -6.14
C ASN A 310 -20.72 29.19 -6.36
N LYS A 311 -21.20 29.18 -7.61
CA LYS A 311 -22.59 29.50 -7.94
C LYS A 311 -23.39 28.21 -8.01
N GLY A 312 -24.50 28.14 -7.30
CA GLY A 312 -25.41 26.99 -7.29
C GLY A 312 -26.87 27.42 -7.43
N LYS A 313 -27.74 26.48 -7.80
CA LYS A 313 -29.20 26.66 -7.76
C LYS A 313 -29.76 25.96 -6.54
N ILE A 314 -30.56 26.69 -5.78
CA ILE A 314 -31.30 26.18 -4.63
C ILE A 314 -32.68 25.68 -5.08
N PHE A 315 -33.43 24.99 -4.22
CA PHE A 315 -34.64 24.22 -4.54
C PHE A 315 -35.74 25.05 -5.23
N ASN A 316 -35.82 26.36 -4.96
CA ASN A 316 -36.76 27.28 -5.61
C ASN A 316 -36.31 27.79 -7.00
N GLY A 317 -35.17 27.31 -7.52
CA GLY A 317 -34.60 27.68 -8.82
C GLY A 317 -33.71 28.93 -8.83
N SER A 318 -33.62 29.67 -7.72
CA SER A 318 -32.77 30.86 -7.61
C SER A 318 -31.29 30.50 -7.67
N GLU A 319 -30.48 31.34 -8.32
CA GLU A 319 -29.01 31.24 -8.26
C GLU A 319 -28.49 31.96 -7.02
N VAL A 320 -27.71 31.25 -6.20
CA VAL A 320 -27.01 31.77 -5.02
C VAL A 320 -25.52 31.67 -5.25
N TYR A 321 -24.77 32.72 -4.88
CA TYR A 321 -23.32 32.65 -4.75
C TYR A 321 -22.95 32.35 -3.30
N ALA A 322 -22.17 31.30 -3.09
CA ALA A 322 -21.75 30.84 -1.78
C ALA A 322 -20.44 31.54 -1.37
N ASP A 323 -20.55 32.76 -0.83
CA ASP A 323 -19.41 33.54 -0.36
C ASP A 323 -19.03 33.21 1.10
N SER A 324 -17.94 33.81 1.60
CA SER A 324 -17.49 33.70 3.00
C SER A 324 -18.02 34.81 3.92
N CYS A 325 -18.13 34.49 5.21
CA CYS A 325 -18.39 35.42 6.29
C CYS A 325 -17.23 36.44 6.47
N GLU A 326 -17.53 37.60 7.07
CA GLU A 326 -16.57 38.70 7.23
C GLU A 326 -15.40 38.37 8.19
N ASP A 327 -15.64 37.57 9.23
CA ASP A 327 -14.62 37.13 10.19
C ASP A 327 -14.70 35.60 10.43
N PRO A 328 -13.91 34.81 9.69
CA PRO A 328 -13.84 33.35 9.87
C PRO A 328 -13.36 32.92 11.26
N SER A 329 -12.72 33.79 12.05
CA SER A 329 -12.22 33.42 13.39
C SER A 329 -13.34 33.18 14.41
N LEU A 330 -14.53 33.74 14.15
CA LEU A 330 -15.73 33.56 14.97
C LEU A 330 -16.45 32.23 14.71
N TYR A 331 -16.07 31.46 13.67
CA TYR A 331 -16.79 30.26 13.24
C TYR A 331 -15.98 29.00 13.54
N ILE A 332 -16.64 27.90 13.94
CA ILE A 332 -15.99 26.59 14.07
C ILE A 332 -15.88 25.90 12.71
N SER A 333 -16.96 25.93 11.92
CA SER A 333 -17.01 25.28 10.61
C SER A 333 -16.82 26.27 9.47
N TRP A 334 -15.98 25.89 8.52
CA TRP A 334 -15.75 26.65 7.30
C TRP A 334 -16.93 26.47 6.33
N ASP A 335 -17.04 25.31 5.70
CA ASP A 335 -18.04 24.98 4.67
C ASP A 335 -19.08 23.93 5.10
N GLY A 336 -19.12 23.65 6.40
CA GLY A 336 -19.97 22.61 6.99
C GLY A 336 -19.33 21.22 7.03
N VAL A 337 -18.20 21.01 6.35
CA VAL A 337 -17.40 19.76 6.40
C VAL A 337 -16.03 20.00 7.03
N HIS A 338 -15.42 21.15 6.78
CA HIS A 338 -14.10 21.50 7.29
C HIS A 338 -14.19 22.48 8.47
N TYR A 339 -13.09 22.56 9.23
CA TYR A 339 -12.91 23.45 10.37
C TYR A 339 -12.11 24.68 9.94
N THR A 340 -12.44 25.85 10.49
CA THR A 340 -11.71 27.11 10.23
C THR A 340 -10.28 27.05 10.77
N GLU A 341 -9.41 27.98 10.36
CA GLU A 341 -8.07 28.12 10.94
C GLU A 341 -8.14 28.31 12.46
N ALA A 342 -9.09 29.12 12.96
CA ALA A 342 -9.24 29.36 14.40
C ALA A 342 -9.59 28.06 15.16
N ALA A 343 -10.49 27.24 14.62
CA ALA A 343 -10.80 25.92 15.14
C ALA A 343 -9.62 24.94 15.03
N ASN A 344 -8.94 24.89 13.89
CA ASN A 344 -7.74 24.05 13.67
C ASN A 344 -6.61 24.42 14.63
N ASN A 345 -6.39 25.72 14.87
CA ASN A 345 -5.43 26.24 15.84
C ASN A 345 -5.81 25.79 17.26
N TRP A 346 -7.08 25.91 17.66
CA TRP A 346 -7.54 25.45 18.97
C TRP A 346 -7.31 23.95 19.15
N ILE A 347 -7.72 23.13 18.17
CA ILE A 347 -7.55 21.67 18.19
C ILE A 347 -6.07 21.30 18.23
N ALA A 348 -5.23 21.94 17.42
CA ALA A 348 -3.78 21.70 17.40
C ALA A 348 -3.12 22.02 18.75
N ASN A 349 -3.43 23.17 19.35
CA ASN A 349 -2.92 23.51 20.68
C ASN A 349 -3.42 22.51 21.74
N HIS A 350 -4.66 22.03 21.63
CA HIS A 350 -5.25 21.07 22.56
C HIS A 350 -4.54 19.70 22.52
N ILE A 351 -4.17 19.22 21.33
CA ILE A 351 -3.44 17.95 21.18
C ILE A 351 -1.93 18.08 21.46
N LEU A 352 -1.32 19.25 21.19
CA LEU A 352 0.13 19.48 21.37
C LEU A 352 0.51 19.74 22.84
N ASN A 353 -0.24 20.57 23.56
CA ASN A 353 0.02 20.84 24.98
C ASN A 353 -0.39 19.67 25.89
N GLY A 354 -1.32 18.83 25.41
CA GLY A 354 -1.88 17.70 26.13
C GLY A 354 -2.86 18.11 27.22
N PHE A 355 -3.94 17.33 27.38
CA PHE A 355 -4.75 17.42 28.59
C PHE A 355 -3.94 16.84 29.75
N MET A 356 -3.51 17.68 30.68
CA MET A 356 -2.91 17.24 31.95
C MET A 356 -3.91 16.34 32.68
N ASP A 357 -3.58 15.05 32.84
CA ASP A 357 -4.52 13.98 33.28
C ASP A 357 -4.89 14.04 34.79
N LEU A 358 -4.74 15.22 35.38
CA LEU A 358 -5.24 15.61 36.71
C LEU A 358 -6.76 15.86 36.72
N TYR A 359 -7.34 16.30 35.59
CA TYR A 359 -8.73 16.79 35.57
C TYR A 359 -9.78 15.68 35.72
N ASN A 360 -9.56 14.53 35.09
CA ASN A 360 -10.45 13.36 35.21
C ASN A 360 -10.38 12.74 36.61
N THR A 361 -9.17 12.61 37.15
CA THR A 361 -8.91 12.11 38.51
C THR A 361 -9.65 12.95 39.57
N TYR A 362 -9.70 14.28 39.39
CA TYR A 362 -10.43 15.19 40.27
C TYR A 362 -11.95 14.97 40.28
N PHE A 363 -12.55 14.64 39.14
CA PHE A 363 -14.01 14.54 39.01
C PHE A 363 -14.57 13.21 39.55
N GLU A 364 -13.89 12.09 39.31
CA GLU A 364 -14.31 10.80 39.88
C GLU A 364 -14.07 10.72 41.40
N LEU A 365 -12.99 11.33 41.92
CA LEU A 365 -12.80 11.43 43.38
C LEU A 365 -13.90 12.27 44.06
N ARG A 366 -14.43 13.31 43.40
CA ARG A 366 -15.60 14.06 43.92
C ARG A 366 -16.87 13.20 43.97
N LYS A 367 -17.12 12.33 42.98
CA LYS A 367 -18.28 11.42 43.00
C LYS A 367 -18.24 10.42 44.16
N MET A 368 -17.06 10.11 44.70
CA MET A 368 -16.87 9.20 45.83
C MET A 368 -16.83 9.90 47.21
N GLY A 369 -16.94 11.23 47.27
CA GLY A 369 -17.17 11.98 48.52
C GLY A 369 -16.01 12.04 49.52
N ILE A 370 -14.77 11.73 49.11
CA ILE A 370 -13.62 11.65 50.01
C ILE A 370 -12.94 13.02 50.20
N THR A 371 -12.63 13.39 51.45
CA THR A 371 -11.99 14.67 51.81
C THR A 371 -10.46 14.65 51.68
N THR A 372 -9.87 15.84 51.57
CA THR A 372 -8.55 16.11 50.95
C THR A 372 -7.33 15.48 51.62
N ASN A 373 -7.38 15.16 52.91
CA ASN A 373 -6.19 14.69 53.64
C ASN A 373 -5.90 13.19 53.46
N SER A 374 -6.92 12.35 53.24
CA SER A 374 -6.74 10.89 53.13
C SER A 374 -6.06 10.46 51.82
N ALA A 375 -6.31 11.20 50.72
CA ALA A 375 -5.79 10.86 49.40
C ALA A 375 -4.25 10.90 49.31
N ARG A 376 -3.60 11.83 50.01
CA ARG A 376 -2.13 11.94 50.03
C ARG A 376 -1.44 10.73 50.66
N PHE A 377 -2.05 10.13 51.67
CA PHE A 377 -1.45 8.97 52.36
C PHE A 377 -1.52 7.71 51.48
N ILE A 378 -2.66 7.49 50.81
CA ILE A 378 -2.89 6.34 49.93
C ILE A 378 -1.96 6.39 48.70
N PHE A 379 -1.77 7.57 48.09
CA PHE A 379 -0.91 7.73 46.91
C PHE A 379 0.56 7.37 47.18
N VAL A 380 1.09 7.71 48.35
CA VAL A 380 2.46 7.35 48.75
C VAL A 380 2.58 5.85 49.06
N SER A 381 1.59 5.24 49.73
CA SER A 381 1.62 3.81 50.04
C SER A 381 1.54 2.92 48.80
N PHE A 382 0.81 3.31 47.75
CA PHE A 382 0.66 2.51 46.53
C PHE A 382 1.95 2.45 45.69
N LEU A 383 2.81 3.47 45.80
CA LEU A 383 4.13 3.51 45.16
C LEU A 383 5.17 2.63 45.87
N ALA A 384 4.99 2.37 47.17
CA ALA A 384 5.91 1.57 47.97
C ALA A 384 5.76 0.05 47.76
N THR A 385 4.57 -0.43 47.38
CA THR A 385 4.30 -1.88 47.17
C THR A 385 4.53 -2.36 45.74
N TRP A 386 4.69 -1.46 44.76
CA TRP A 386 4.84 -1.84 43.34
C TRP A 386 6.28 -2.08 42.88
N VAL A 387 7.27 -1.89 43.77
CA VAL A 387 8.72 -2.04 43.47
C VAL A 387 9.33 -3.30 44.10
N LEU A 388 8.62 -3.98 45.01
CA LEU A 388 9.13 -5.12 45.77
C LEU A 388 8.14 -6.30 45.77
N GLY A 389 8.22 -7.19 44.76
CA GLY A 389 7.32 -8.36 44.80
C GLY A 389 7.21 -9.32 43.60
N VAL A 390 8.26 -9.58 42.80
CA VAL A 390 8.35 -10.86 42.05
C VAL A 390 9.81 -11.32 41.96
N GLU A 391 10.15 -12.39 42.68
CA GLU A 391 11.22 -13.32 42.29
C GLU A 391 10.57 -14.68 41.98
N GLU A 392 10.75 -15.18 40.76
CA GLU A 392 10.57 -16.60 40.44
C GLU A 392 11.93 -17.19 40.05
N VAL A 393 12.46 -18.05 40.91
CA VAL A 393 13.61 -18.89 40.57
C VAL A 393 13.09 -20.18 39.93
N ASN A 394 13.43 -20.41 38.67
CA ASN A 394 13.37 -21.72 38.04
C ASN A 394 14.63 -21.93 37.19
N GLY A 395 15.27 -23.10 37.34
CA GLY A 395 16.64 -23.33 36.88
C GLY A 395 16.80 -23.49 35.37
N ASP A 396 17.97 -23.11 34.83
CA ASP A 396 18.34 -23.31 33.43
C ASP A 396 18.46 -24.80 33.07
N SER A 397 17.39 -25.38 32.55
CA SER A 397 17.51 -26.46 31.56
C SER A 397 17.96 -25.87 30.22
N VAL A 398 19.06 -26.40 29.66
CA VAL A 398 19.68 -25.89 28.43
C VAL A 398 18.82 -26.22 27.19
N HIS A 399 17.76 -25.44 27.00
CA HIS A 399 16.91 -25.49 25.81
C HIS A 399 17.54 -24.69 24.66
N CYS A 400 17.37 -25.17 23.43
CA CYS A 400 17.70 -24.42 22.22
C CYS A 400 16.80 -23.18 22.12
N LYS A 401 17.33 -22.00 22.48
CA LYS A 401 16.61 -20.72 22.41
C LYS A 401 16.53 -20.25 20.96
N TYR A 402 15.45 -20.63 20.26
CA TYR A 402 15.12 -20.10 18.93
C TYR A 402 14.66 -18.64 19.03
N PRO A 403 15.16 -17.70 18.21
CA PRO A 403 14.69 -16.32 18.21
C PRO A 403 13.34 -16.16 17.50
N ALA A 404 12.95 -17.13 16.66
CA ALA A 404 11.73 -17.11 15.87
C ALA A 404 11.31 -18.50 15.38
N ILE A 405 10.01 -18.69 15.13
CA ILE A 405 9.44 -19.88 14.47
C ILE A 405 8.68 -19.47 13.20
N PHE A 406 9.04 -20.06 12.07
CA PHE A 406 8.27 -19.94 10.82
C PHE A 406 7.47 -21.21 10.59
N ASN A 407 6.14 -21.12 10.63
CA ASN A 407 5.26 -22.25 10.36
C ASN A 407 4.67 -22.15 8.95
N PHE A 408 4.68 -23.25 8.20
CA PHE A 408 4.07 -23.40 6.88
C PHE A 408 3.14 -24.61 6.92
N GLY A 409 1.93 -24.53 6.38
CA GLY A 409 1.01 -25.66 6.50
C GLY A 409 -0.43 -25.39 6.12
N ASP A 410 -1.30 -26.29 6.58
CA ASP A 410 -2.75 -26.19 6.40
C ASP A 410 -3.52 -25.83 7.68
N SER A 411 -4.84 -26.05 7.69
CA SER A 411 -5.73 -25.70 8.81
C SER A 411 -5.46 -26.43 10.12
N ASN A 412 -4.63 -27.48 10.14
CA ASN A 412 -4.09 -28.05 11.39
C ASN A 412 -3.20 -27.06 12.16
N SER A 413 -2.63 -26.06 11.48
CA SER A 413 -1.72 -25.08 12.05
C SER A 413 -2.06 -23.62 11.69
N ASP A 414 -3.09 -23.35 10.90
CA ASP A 414 -3.56 -21.99 10.55
C ASP A 414 -4.07 -21.21 11.79
N THR A 415 -3.31 -20.20 12.23
CA THR A 415 -3.68 -19.33 13.36
C THR A 415 -4.60 -18.17 12.99
N GLY A 416 -5.03 -18.04 11.73
CA GLY A 416 -6.02 -17.05 11.29
C GLY A 416 -5.88 -16.54 9.86
N SER A 417 -5.00 -17.10 9.02
CA SER A 417 -4.76 -16.71 7.63
C SER A 417 -6.04 -16.76 6.78
N ILE A 418 -6.86 -17.82 6.89
CA ILE A 418 -8.20 -17.83 6.26
C ILE A 418 -9.09 -16.69 6.77
N SER A 419 -9.01 -16.37 8.06
CA SER A 419 -9.88 -15.36 8.68
C SER A 419 -9.47 -13.93 8.30
N ALA A 420 -8.19 -13.71 8.03
CA ALA A 420 -7.65 -12.44 7.52
C ALA A 420 -7.84 -12.28 5.99
N ALA A 421 -7.78 -13.38 5.22
CA ALA A 421 -7.80 -13.32 3.75
C ALA A 421 -9.20 -13.46 3.10
N PHE A 422 -10.18 -14.03 3.81
CA PHE A 422 -11.51 -14.32 3.22
C PHE A 422 -12.66 -13.86 4.12
N PHE A 423 -12.89 -14.55 5.24
CA PHE A 423 -14.02 -14.27 6.14
C PHE A 423 -13.69 -14.67 7.58
N PRO A 424 -13.99 -13.82 8.59
CA PRO A 424 -13.73 -14.14 9.98
C PRO A 424 -14.52 -15.39 10.43
N ARG A 425 -13.83 -16.36 11.03
CA ARG A 425 -14.47 -17.53 11.66
C ARG A 425 -15.37 -17.06 12.82
N PRO A 426 -16.69 -17.35 12.82
CA PRO A 426 -17.57 -16.97 13.92
C PRO A 426 -17.28 -17.79 15.19
N ALA A 427 -17.78 -17.30 16.32
CA ALA A 427 -17.90 -18.09 17.54
C ALA A 427 -18.62 -19.43 17.24
N PRO A 428 -18.27 -20.56 17.88
CA PRO A 428 -17.36 -20.69 19.01
C PRO A 428 -15.87 -20.95 18.68
N ASN A 429 -15.43 -20.80 17.42
CA ASN A 429 -14.06 -21.15 17.02
C ASN A 429 -12.99 -20.27 17.71
N GLY A 430 -12.11 -20.86 18.52
CA GLY A 430 -11.08 -20.16 19.31
C GLY A 430 -11.50 -19.72 20.73
N VAL A 431 -12.78 -19.80 21.07
CA VAL A 431 -13.35 -19.20 22.30
C VAL A 431 -12.88 -19.86 23.60
N THR A 432 -12.50 -21.15 23.62
CA THR A 432 -12.11 -21.90 24.83
C THR A 432 -10.95 -21.23 25.58
N PHE A 433 -9.93 -20.72 24.87
CA PHE A 433 -8.76 -20.07 25.47
C PHE A 433 -8.64 -18.58 25.15
N PHE A 434 -9.05 -18.13 23.97
CA PHE A 434 -8.97 -16.73 23.59
C PHE A 434 -10.22 -15.93 23.99
N HIS A 435 -11.23 -16.58 24.58
CA HIS A 435 -12.50 -16.02 25.06
C HIS A 435 -13.29 -15.22 24.01
N SER A 436 -12.90 -15.35 22.75
CA SER A 436 -13.37 -14.61 21.58
C SER A 436 -12.99 -15.40 20.31
N PRO A 437 -13.58 -15.12 19.14
CA PRO A 437 -13.26 -15.84 17.92
C PRO A 437 -11.85 -15.48 17.41
N ALA A 438 -10.90 -16.42 17.54
CA ALA A 438 -9.46 -16.15 17.37
C ALA A 438 -8.87 -16.60 16.02
N GLY A 439 -9.72 -16.81 15.01
CA GLY A 439 -9.35 -17.20 13.65
C GLY A 439 -8.86 -18.65 13.46
N ARG A 440 -8.40 -19.31 14.54
CA ARG A 440 -8.00 -20.74 14.57
C ARG A 440 -9.13 -21.65 14.09
N VAL A 441 -8.78 -22.74 13.41
CA VAL A 441 -9.73 -23.79 13.02
C VAL A 441 -9.83 -24.87 14.12
N GLY A 442 -10.32 -24.45 15.30
CA GLY A 442 -10.43 -25.26 16.51
C GLY A 442 -11.27 -24.52 17.57
N ASP A 443 -11.47 -25.12 18.74
CA ASP A 443 -12.12 -24.44 19.88
C ASP A 443 -11.17 -23.48 20.61
N GLY A 444 -9.86 -23.63 20.44
CA GLY A 444 -8.82 -22.82 21.09
C GLY A 444 -7.48 -22.89 20.35
N ARG A 445 -6.40 -23.12 21.11
CA ARG A 445 -5.02 -23.19 20.63
C ARG A 445 -4.72 -24.41 19.75
N LEU A 446 -3.90 -24.17 18.73
CA LEU A 446 -3.36 -25.20 17.85
C LEU A 446 -2.01 -25.72 18.34
N ILE A 447 -1.51 -26.80 17.73
CA ILE A 447 -0.21 -27.39 18.04
C ILE A 447 0.93 -26.35 17.93
N VAL A 448 0.89 -25.48 16.92
CA VAL A 448 1.87 -24.40 16.73
C VAL A 448 1.84 -23.35 17.86
N ASP A 449 0.66 -23.03 18.41
CA ASP A 449 0.54 -22.12 19.56
C ASP A 449 1.22 -22.72 20.81
N PHE A 450 1.09 -24.03 21.01
CA PHE A 450 1.76 -24.74 22.12
C PHE A 450 3.28 -24.89 21.91
N ILE A 451 3.76 -25.11 20.69
CA ILE A 451 5.20 -25.16 20.38
C ILE A 451 5.83 -23.77 20.60
N ALA A 452 5.18 -22.69 20.15
CA ALA A 452 5.65 -21.32 20.40
C ALA A 452 5.77 -21.03 21.90
N LYS A 453 4.73 -21.35 22.68
CA LYS A 453 4.76 -21.20 24.14
C LYS A 453 5.89 -21.99 24.80
N TYR A 454 6.19 -23.21 24.34
CA TYR A 454 7.28 -24.03 24.91
C TYR A 454 8.66 -23.40 24.73
N PHE A 455 8.91 -22.76 23.58
CA PHE A 455 10.17 -22.05 23.32
C PHE A 455 10.20 -20.62 23.87
N GLY A 456 9.21 -20.20 24.66
CA GLY A 456 9.12 -18.86 25.25
C GLY A 456 8.78 -17.75 24.24
N LEU A 457 8.22 -18.11 23.09
CA LEU A 457 7.85 -17.18 22.03
C LEU A 457 6.33 -16.86 22.07
N PRO A 458 5.91 -15.67 21.62
CA PRO A 458 4.49 -15.36 21.46
C PRO A 458 3.83 -16.28 20.42
N TYR A 459 2.52 -16.44 20.52
CA TYR A 459 1.73 -17.16 19.52
C TYR A 459 1.91 -16.55 18.13
N LEU A 460 2.09 -17.39 17.11
CA LEU A 460 2.49 -16.92 15.78
C LEU A 460 1.32 -16.24 15.05
N SER A 461 1.49 -14.97 14.71
CA SER A 461 0.56 -14.24 13.86
C SER A 461 0.51 -14.84 12.44
N PRO A 462 -0.68 -14.93 11.83
CA PRO A 462 -0.81 -15.39 10.45
C PRO A 462 -0.15 -14.42 9.47
N TYR A 463 0.45 -14.94 8.40
CA TYR A 463 1.19 -14.14 7.41
C TYR A 463 0.28 -13.25 6.54
N LEU A 464 -0.96 -13.69 6.32
CA LEU A 464 -1.96 -12.93 5.56
C LEU A 464 -2.64 -11.82 6.40
N ASP A 465 -2.31 -11.70 7.69
CA ASP A 465 -2.65 -10.53 8.51
C ASP A 465 -1.74 -9.36 8.14
N SER A 466 -2.25 -8.49 7.29
CA SER A 466 -1.55 -7.36 6.69
C SER A 466 -1.33 -6.18 7.66
N PHE A 467 -1.89 -6.22 8.87
CA PHE A 467 -2.00 -5.06 9.76
C PHE A 467 -0.82 -4.89 10.71
N GLY A 468 0.34 -4.56 10.12
CA GLY A 468 1.53 -4.10 10.85
C GLY A 468 2.30 -5.19 11.61
N THR A 469 1.89 -6.45 11.49
CA THR A 469 2.45 -7.63 12.16
C THR A 469 3.98 -7.70 12.06
N LYS A 470 4.68 -7.55 13.20
CA LYS A 470 6.12 -7.81 13.30
C LYS A 470 6.40 -9.30 13.53
N PHE A 471 6.80 -9.97 12.46
CA PHE A 471 7.29 -11.35 12.44
C PHE A 471 8.68 -11.54 13.12
N ARG A 472 8.98 -10.78 14.17
CA ARG A 472 10.24 -10.80 14.93
C ARG A 472 10.51 -12.13 15.60
N HIS A 473 9.45 -12.75 16.11
CA HIS A 473 9.43 -14.08 16.69
C HIS A 473 8.95 -15.12 15.66
N GLY A 474 8.98 -14.76 14.38
CA GLY A 474 8.58 -15.59 13.25
C GLY A 474 7.16 -15.32 12.76
N ALA A 475 6.70 -16.13 11.81
CA ALA A 475 5.44 -15.93 11.07
C ALA A 475 4.74 -17.26 10.84
N ASN A 476 3.40 -17.23 10.81
CA ASN A 476 2.62 -18.39 10.40
C ASN A 476 2.05 -18.24 8.99
N PHE A 477 2.71 -18.84 8.01
CA PHE A 477 2.25 -18.92 6.63
C PHE A 477 1.12 -19.95 6.42
N ALA A 478 0.82 -20.80 7.42
CA ALA A 478 -0.20 -21.83 7.26
C ALA A 478 -1.58 -21.23 6.95
N THR A 479 -2.27 -21.84 5.99
CA THR A 479 -3.57 -21.38 5.48
C THR A 479 -4.47 -22.59 5.24
N GLY A 480 -5.69 -22.57 5.78
CA GLY A 480 -6.59 -23.71 5.66
C GLY A 480 -6.87 -24.15 4.22
N GLY A 481 -6.99 -25.46 4.02
CA GLY A 481 -7.16 -26.06 2.69
C GLY A 481 -5.90 -26.11 1.82
N ALA A 482 -4.77 -25.53 2.27
CA ALA A 482 -3.51 -25.56 1.51
C ALA A 482 -3.04 -27.00 1.22
N THR A 483 -2.50 -27.17 0.01
CA THR A 483 -1.94 -28.40 -0.54
C THR A 483 -0.47 -28.20 -0.91
N ILE A 484 0.25 -29.29 -1.16
CA ILE A 484 1.61 -29.25 -1.71
C ILE A 484 1.60 -28.80 -3.19
N ARG A 485 0.49 -29.09 -3.90
CA ARG A 485 0.29 -28.63 -5.28
C ARG A 485 0.02 -27.12 -5.37
N ARG A 486 0.47 -26.52 -6.48
CA ARG A 486 0.11 -25.13 -6.83
C ARG A 486 -1.33 -25.05 -7.32
N SER A 487 -2.14 -24.26 -6.62
CA SER A 487 -3.36 -23.64 -7.14
C SER A 487 -3.32 -22.13 -6.86
N ASN A 488 -2.88 -21.38 -7.88
CA ASN A 488 -2.75 -19.92 -8.01
C ASN A 488 -2.01 -19.09 -6.94
N ASP A 489 -2.18 -19.31 -5.63
CA ASP A 489 -1.49 -18.53 -4.58
C ASP A 489 -0.97 -19.40 -3.42
N SER A 490 0.08 -20.20 -3.65
CA SER A 490 0.73 -21.00 -2.59
C SER A 490 1.94 -20.31 -1.95
N LEU A 491 1.80 -20.05 -0.64
CA LEU A 491 2.74 -19.71 0.47
C LEU A 491 4.16 -19.17 0.20
N PHE A 492 4.88 -19.63 -0.82
CA PHE A 492 6.34 -19.47 -0.95
C PHE A 492 6.78 -18.33 -1.89
N ILE A 493 5.86 -17.71 -2.65
CA ILE A 493 6.17 -16.60 -3.57
C ILE A 493 5.95 -15.23 -2.91
N SER A 494 5.02 -15.13 -1.95
CA SER A 494 4.67 -13.87 -1.26
C SER A 494 5.89 -13.22 -0.59
N ALA A 495 6.73 -14.01 0.06
CA ALA A 495 8.00 -13.61 0.67
C ALA A 495 9.05 -13.02 -0.31
N LYS A 496 8.82 -13.11 -1.63
CA LYS A 496 9.75 -12.60 -2.66
C LYS A 496 9.24 -11.35 -3.38
N ARG A 497 7.95 -11.00 -3.30
CA ARG A 497 7.34 -9.92 -4.11
C ARG A 497 7.28 -8.55 -3.42
N ASN A 498 7.65 -8.43 -2.14
CA ASN A 498 7.56 -7.17 -1.40
C ASN A 498 8.84 -6.87 -0.61
N SER A 499 9.50 -5.73 -0.90
CA SER A 499 10.81 -5.38 -0.34
C SER A 499 10.78 -4.96 1.12
N ASP A 500 9.62 -4.49 1.61
CA ASP A 500 9.45 -3.97 2.96
C ASP A 500 9.30 -5.08 4.02
N ILE A 501 8.83 -6.27 3.62
CA ILE A 501 8.64 -7.41 4.51
C ILE A 501 9.96 -7.83 5.20
N ARG A 502 11.11 -7.59 4.55
CA ARG A 502 12.46 -7.80 5.13
C ARG A 502 12.76 -6.99 6.40
N LYS A 503 11.94 -5.99 6.75
CA LYS A 503 12.06 -5.18 7.99
C LYS A 503 11.28 -5.76 9.17
N ASN A 504 10.21 -6.51 8.89
CA ASN A 504 9.34 -7.11 9.91
C ASN A 504 9.75 -8.54 10.26
N PHE A 505 10.43 -9.23 9.34
CA PHE A 505 11.10 -10.50 9.61
C PHE A 505 12.38 -10.30 10.45
N PRO A 506 12.91 -11.35 11.10
CA PRO A 506 14.17 -11.30 11.84
C PRO A 506 15.32 -10.93 10.90
N ARG A 507 16.37 -10.33 11.46
CA ARG A 507 17.57 -9.97 10.69
C ARG A 507 18.15 -11.23 10.03
N PRO A 508 18.78 -11.15 8.83
CA PRO A 508 19.29 -12.35 8.12
C PRO A 508 20.20 -13.26 8.96
N LYS A 509 20.97 -12.68 9.90
CA LYS A 509 21.84 -13.40 10.85
C LYS A 509 21.12 -14.19 11.95
N ASP A 510 19.82 -13.96 12.11
CA ASP A 510 18.96 -14.62 13.09
C ASP A 510 18.01 -15.62 12.41
N PHE A 511 17.70 -15.43 11.11
CA PHE A 511 16.92 -16.37 10.28
C PHE A 511 17.56 -17.77 10.20
N SER A 512 18.89 -17.84 10.15
CA SER A 512 19.66 -19.10 10.22
C SER A 512 19.70 -19.74 11.62
N LYS A 513 19.12 -19.09 12.62
CA LYS A 513 18.94 -19.60 13.99
C LYS A 513 17.47 -19.91 14.30
N SER A 514 16.54 -19.60 13.40
CA SER A 514 15.10 -19.81 13.56
C SER A 514 14.69 -21.26 13.29
N LEU A 515 13.57 -21.67 13.89
CA LEU A 515 12.94 -22.96 13.64
C LEU A 515 11.90 -22.84 12.51
N PHE A 516 11.87 -23.79 11.58
CA PHE A 516 10.96 -23.83 10.44
C PHE A 516 10.07 -25.07 10.53
N ILE A 517 8.80 -24.90 10.90
CA ILE A 517 7.82 -25.98 11.01
C ILE A 517 7.06 -26.10 9.68
N VAL A 518 6.85 -27.33 9.19
CA VAL A 518 6.13 -27.60 7.94
C VAL A 518 5.12 -28.73 8.15
N ASP A 519 3.82 -28.43 8.13
CA ASP A 519 2.69 -29.34 8.40
C ASP A 519 1.66 -29.28 7.26
N ILE A 520 1.91 -30.05 6.19
CA ILE A 520 1.19 -29.99 4.91
C ILE A 520 1.11 -31.36 4.23
N GLY A 521 0.09 -31.57 3.39
CA GLY A 521 -0.14 -32.82 2.65
C GLY A 521 -1.44 -33.54 3.00
N GLN A 522 -2.09 -33.19 4.12
CA GLN A 522 -3.35 -33.81 4.53
C GLN A 522 -4.47 -33.50 3.50
N ASN A 523 -4.49 -32.28 2.97
CA ASN A 523 -5.46 -31.89 1.94
C ASN A 523 -5.21 -32.54 0.57
N ASP A 524 -3.95 -32.79 0.17
CA ASP A 524 -3.63 -33.46 -1.09
C ASP A 524 -4.25 -34.88 -1.12
N LEU A 525 -4.06 -35.65 -0.05
CA LEU A 525 -4.70 -36.97 0.09
C LEU A 525 -6.23 -36.87 0.19
N ALA A 526 -6.75 -35.88 0.96
CA ALA A 526 -8.18 -35.69 1.12
C ALA A 526 -8.88 -35.25 -0.19
N ALA A 527 -8.20 -34.51 -1.05
CA ALA A 527 -8.67 -34.16 -2.40
C ALA A 527 -8.65 -35.37 -3.33
N GLY A 528 -7.58 -36.18 -3.30
CA GLY A 528 -7.51 -37.45 -4.02
C GLY A 528 -8.71 -38.37 -3.71
N PHE A 529 -9.04 -38.55 -2.43
CA PHE A 529 -10.20 -39.34 -1.98
C PHE A 529 -11.58 -38.70 -2.22
N ARG A 530 -11.66 -37.49 -2.83
CA ARG A 530 -12.92 -36.87 -3.29
C ARG A 530 -13.12 -36.96 -4.79
N ASN A 531 -12.07 -37.22 -5.57
CA ASN A 531 -12.15 -37.31 -7.02
C ASN A 531 -12.58 -38.73 -7.45
N MET A 532 -13.79 -38.87 -8.00
CA MET A 532 -14.35 -40.15 -8.44
C MET A 532 -13.57 -40.82 -9.60
N MET A 533 -12.68 -40.09 -10.30
CA MET A 533 -11.81 -40.62 -11.35
C MET A 533 -10.43 -41.10 -10.84
N MET A 534 -10.16 -40.92 -9.54
CA MET A 534 -8.89 -41.25 -8.89
C MET A 534 -8.95 -42.64 -8.24
N THR A 535 -8.17 -43.59 -8.76
CA THR A 535 -7.99 -44.89 -8.09
C THR A 535 -6.92 -44.77 -6.99
N LYS A 536 -6.86 -45.76 -6.10
CA LYS A 536 -5.82 -45.83 -5.06
C LYS A 536 -4.41 -45.86 -5.69
N GLU A 537 -4.26 -46.55 -6.81
CA GLU A 537 -3.02 -46.75 -7.56
C GLU A 537 -2.57 -45.43 -8.20
N LYS A 538 -3.51 -44.68 -8.81
CA LYS A 538 -3.24 -43.31 -9.30
C LYS A 538 -2.80 -42.38 -8.16
N LEU A 539 -3.50 -42.43 -7.02
CA LEU A 539 -3.17 -41.58 -5.87
C LEU A 539 -1.81 -41.93 -5.25
N VAL A 540 -1.37 -43.20 -5.29
CA VAL A 540 0.01 -43.59 -4.92
C VAL A 540 1.04 -43.11 -5.96
N ALA A 541 0.74 -43.27 -7.24
CA ALA A 541 1.61 -42.82 -8.34
C ALA A 541 1.85 -41.30 -8.35
N GLU A 542 0.93 -40.53 -7.77
CA GLU A 542 1.03 -39.08 -7.59
C GLU A 542 1.92 -38.63 -6.41
N ILE A 543 2.21 -39.49 -5.42
CA ILE A 543 3.00 -39.13 -4.22
C ILE A 543 4.43 -38.69 -4.55
N PRO A 544 5.20 -39.33 -5.45
CA PRO A 544 6.55 -38.89 -5.82
C PRO A 544 6.64 -37.43 -6.25
N ASP A 545 5.66 -36.92 -7.01
CA ASP A 545 5.63 -35.53 -7.45
C ASP A 545 5.32 -34.57 -6.30
N LEU A 546 4.44 -34.94 -5.38
CA LEU A 546 4.26 -34.19 -4.12
C LEU A 546 5.57 -34.15 -3.33
N MET A 547 6.32 -35.25 -3.26
CA MET A 547 7.62 -35.30 -2.58
C MET A 547 8.68 -34.45 -3.27
N ASN A 548 8.65 -34.35 -4.60
CA ASN A 548 9.57 -33.50 -5.36
C ASN A 548 9.22 -32.01 -5.20
N LEU A 549 7.94 -31.63 -5.23
CA LEU A 549 7.47 -30.27 -4.92
C LEU A 549 7.81 -29.86 -3.49
N PHE A 550 7.57 -30.73 -2.51
CA PHE A 550 7.98 -30.55 -1.11
C PHE A 550 9.51 -30.33 -1.01
N SER A 551 10.30 -31.16 -1.70
CA SER A 551 11.77 -31.06 -1.74
C SER A 551 12.25 -29.69 -2.22
N LEU A 552 11.64 -29.18 -3.30
CA LEU A 552 11.95 -27.85 -3.83
C LEU A 552 11.59 -26.74 -2.85
N GLY A 553 10.50 -26.88 -2.09
CA GLY A 553 10.12 -25.95 -1.02
C GLY A 553 11.16 -25.88 0.11
N ILE A 554 11.62 -27.03 0.61
CA ILE A 554 12.66 -27.08 1.66
C ILE A 554 14.01 -26.57 1.14
N GLN A 555 14.41 -26.95 -0.08
CA GLN A 555 15.62 -26.44 -0.73
C GLN A 555 15.57 -24.91 -0.91
N PHE A 556 14.42 -24.35 -1.31
CA PHE A 556 14.23 -22.90 -1.43
C PHE A 556 14.37 -22.18 -0.08
N LEU A 557 13.73 -22.68 0.99
CA LEU A 557 13.87 -22.12 2.34
C LEU A 557 15.33 -22.18 2.82
N TYR A 558 16.03 -23.29 2.58
CA TYR A 558 17.45 -23.43 2.89
C TYR A 558 18.32 -22.42 2.11
N GLN A 559 18.03 -22.18 0.83
CA GLN A 559 18.69 -21.13 0.03
C GLN A 559 18.43 -19.71 0.59
N GLN A 560 17.27 -19.46 1.22
CA GLN A 560 17.00 -18.18 1.91
C GLN A 560 17.67 -18.09 3.29
N GLY A 561 18.40 -19.13 3.73
CA GLY A 561 19.18 -19.13 4.97
C GLY A 561 18.58 -19.95 6.12
N ALA A 562 17.45 -20.63 5.93
CA ALA A 562 16.88 -21.51 6.95
C ALA A 562 17.81 -22.70 7.25
N ARG A 563 18.00 -23.06 8.52
CA ARG A 563 18.91 -24.15 8.94
C ARG A 563 18.32 -25.17 9.90
N THR A 564 17.18 -24.91 10.56
CA THR A 564 16.54 -25.86 11.48
C THR A 564 15.09 -26.08 11.08
N PHE A 565 14.74 -27.31 10.70
CA PHE A 565 13.41 -27.67 10.19
C PHE A 565 12.76 -28.76 11.03
N TRP A 566 11.47 -28.61 11.37
CA TRP A 566 10.61 -29.66 11.89
C TRP A 566 9.55 -30.00 10.83
N ILE A 567 9.69 -31.16 10.21
CA ILE A 567 8.80 -31.63 9.13
C ILE A 567 7.75 -32.54 9.74
N HIS A 568 6.54 -32.03 9.88
CA HIS A 568 5.38 -32.79 10.34
C HIS A 568 4.85 -33.67 9.20
N ASN A 569 4.54 -34.93 9.50
CA ASN A 569 3.91 -35.85 8.58
C ASN A 569 2.36 -35.73 8.62
N THR A 570 1.61 -36.32 7.69
CA THR A 570 0.13 -36.23 7.73
C THR A 570 -0.45 -37.12 8.84
N GLY A 571 -1.50 -36.64 9.50
CA GLY A 571 -2.25 -37.41 10.51
C GLY A 571 -3.01 -38.62 9.95
N PRO A 572 -3.64 -39.43 10.83
CA PRO A 572 -4.40 -40.61 10.44
C PRO A 572 -5.75 -40.22 9.81
N ILE A 573 -5.74 -39.90 8.52
CA ILE A 573 -6.92 -39.39 7.79
C ILE A 573 -8.12 -40.35 7.72
N GLY A 574 -7.93 -41.64 8.02
CA GLY A 574 -9.03 -42.61 8.16
C GLY A 574 -9.75 -42.53 9.51
N CYS A 575 -9.16 -41.86 10.50
CA CYS A 575 -9.78 -41.61 11.81
C CYS A 575 -10.58 -40.29 11.89
N LEU A 576 -10.64 -39.51 10.80
CA LEU A 576 -11.36 -38.25 10.80
C LEU A 576 -12.88 -38.51 10.74
N PRO A 577 -13.71 -37.97 11.66
CA PRO A 577 -15.15 -38.21 11.67
C PRO A 577 -15.86 -37.78 10.38
N SER A 578 -15.36 -36.75 9.69
CA SER A 578 -15.83 -36.34 8.35
C SER A 578 -15.52 -37.36 7.24
N THR A 579 -14.87 -38.48 7.55
CA THR A 579 -14.66 -39.62 6.66
C THR A 579 -15.42 -40.87 7.12
N LEU A 580 -15.76 -40.94 8.42
CA LEU A 580 -16.50 -42.04 9.04
C LEU A 580 -18.03 -41.87 8.96
N PHE A 581 -18.55 -40.67 8.67
CA PHE A 581 -19.98 -40.34 8.79
C PHE A 581 -20.95 -41.21 7.96
N ASP A 582 -20.54 -41.68 6.78
CA ASP A 582 -21.34 -42.57 5.92
C ASP A 582 -21.04 -44.07 6.13
N VAL A 583 -20.14 -44.43 7.05
CA VAL A 583 -19.73 -45.82 7.29
C VAL A 583 -20.81 -46.57 8.08
N ARG A 584 -21.77 -47.16 7.35
CA ARG A 584 -22.81 -48.02 7.89
C ARG A 584 -22.46 -49.49 7.59
N ASN A 585 -22.59 -50.35 8.60
CA ASN A 585 -22.34 -51.80 8.50
C ASN A 585 -21.06 -52.17 7.72
N PRO A 586 -19.87 -51.66 8.12
CA PRO A 586 -18.62 -51.88 7.41
C PRO A 586 -18.27 -53.38 7.34
N VAL A 587 -17.83 -53.83 6.16
CA VAL A 587 -17.33 -55.19 5.98
C VAL A 587 -16.09 -55.47 6.85
N PRO A 588 -15.87 -56.71 7.32
CA PRO A 588 -14.69 -57.05 8.14
C PRO A 588 -13.38 -56.59 7.49
N GLY A 589 -12.54 -55.90 8.27
CA GLY A 589 -11.26 -55.34 7.80
C GLY A 589 -11.33 -53.99 7.07
N PHE A 590 -12.52 -53.42 6.83
CA PHE A 590 -12.66 -52.04 6.32
C PHE A 590 -12.20 -51.00 7.35
N LEU A 591 -12.53 -51.21 8.63
CA LEU A 591 -12.00 -50.45 9.76
C LEU A 591 -10.81 -51.19 10.39
N ASP A 592 -9.86 -50.43 10.93
CA ASP A 592 -8.81 -50.93 11.81
C ASP A 592 -9.29 -51.03 13.28
N GLY A 593 -8.44 -51.56 14.16
CA GLY A 593 -8.77 -51.84 15.56
C GLY A 593 -9.12 -50.62 16.43
N ASN A 594 -9.02 -49.39 15.90
CA ASN A 594 -9.46 -48.16 16.56
C ASN A 594 -10.69 -47.54 15.88
N GLY A 595 -11.37 -48.29 15.00
CA GLY A 595 -12.55 -47.83 14.27
C GLY A 595 -12.26 -46.90 13.09
N CYS A 596 -11.00 -46.78 12.66
CA CYS A 596 -10.60 -45.88 11.58
C CYS A 596 -10.58 -46.59 10.21
N ILE A 597 -10.87 -45.88 9.12
CA ILE A 597 -10.88 -46.46 7.76
C ILE A 597 -9.46 -46.88 7.36
N LYS A 598 -9.23 -48.20 7.30
CA LYS A 598 -7.91 -48.80 7.11
C LYS A 598 -7.24 -48.35 5.82
N SER A 599 -7.98 -48.32 4.70
CA SER A 599 -7.46 -47.95 3.38
C SER A 599 -6.98 -46.49 3.30
N ARG A 600 -7.64 -45.57 4.02
CA ARG A 600 -7.25 -44.16 4.13
C ARG A 600 -6.03 -44.00 5.04
N ASN A 601 -6.00 -44.72 6.17
CA ASN A 601 -4.84 -44.76 7.07
C ASN A 601 -3.59 -45.36 6.38
N ASP A 602 -3.74 -46.39 5.55
CA ASP A 602 -2.64 -46.99 4.80
C ASP A 602 -2.07 -46.04 3.72
N MET A 603 -2.91 -45.20 3.10
CA MET A 603 -2.46 -44.14 2.18
C MET A 603 -1.63 -43.06 2.91
N ALA A 604 -2.07 -42.62 4.10
CA ALA A 604 -1.29 -41.69 4.92
C ALA A 604 0.07 -42.27 5.34
N LYS A 605 0.13 -43.56 5.71
CA LYS A 605 1.39 -44.26 6.00
C LYS A 605 2.33 -44.27 4.79
N GLU A 606 1.82 -44.51 3.58
CA GLU A 606 2.62 -44.52 2.35
C GLU A 606 3.16 -43.13 2.00
N PHE A 607 2.33 -42.09 2.08
CA PHE A 607 2.78 -40.70 1.94
C PHE A 607 3.87 -40.36 2.98
N ASN A 608 3.64 -40.71 4.26
CA ASN A 608 4.58 -40.46 5.35
C ASN A 608 5.90 -41.24 5.18
N ARG A 609 5.86 -42.46 4.63
CA ARG A 609 7.05 -43.26 4.28
C ARG A 609 7.88 -42.56 3.20
N GLN A 610 7.25 -42.06 2.14
CA GLN A 610 7.96 -41.33 1.09
C GLN A 610 8.47 -39.96 1.57
N LEU A 611 7.72 -39.27 2.43
CA LEU A 611 8.15 -38.03 3.08
C LEU A 611 9.37 -38.26 3.98
N LYS A 612 9.36 -39.31 4.80
CA LYS A 612 10.52 -39.68 5.63
C LYS A 612 11.75 -39.99 4.78
N ARG A 613 11.59 -40.72 3.66
CA ARG A 613 12.68 -40.96 2.70
C ARG A 613 13.19 -39.64 2.12
N LYS A 614 12.31 -38.75 1.67
CA LYS A 614 12.69 -37.45 1.09
C LYS A 614 13.38 -36.53 2.10
N VAL A 615 12.97 -36.55 3.37
CA VAL A 615 13.68 -35.84 4.45
C VAL A 615 15.09 -36.41 4.66
N SER A 616 15.29 -37.73 4.55
CA SER A 616 16.64 -38.33 4.58
C SER A 616 17.49 -37.99 3.35
N GLU A 617 16.89 -37.91 2.15
CA GLU A 617 17.55 -37.40 0.94
C GLU A 617 17.99 -35.93 1.14
N LEU A 618 17.10 -35.08 1.68
CA LEU A 618 17.38 -33.68 2.01
C LEU A 618 18.46 -33.52 3.09
N LYS A 619 18.47 -34.37 4.14
CA LYS A 619 19.54 -34.41 5.17
C LYS A 619 20.94 -34.61 4.55
N ALA A 620 21.05 -35.34 3.44
CA ALA A 620 22.31 -35.54 2.72
C ALA A 620 22.62 -34.41 1.72
N GLN A 621 21.60 -33.80 1.10
CA GLN A 621 21.75 -32.74 0.11
C GLN A 621 21.96 -31.33 0.70
N LEU A 622 21.53 -31.11 1.94
CA LEU A 622 21.54 -29.80 2.60
C LEU A 622 22.57 -29.76 3.75
N PRO A 623 23.87 -29.55 3.46
CA PRO A 623 24.88 -29.45 4.51
C PRO A 623 24.56 -28.31 5.48
N PHE A 624 24.94 -28.47 6.75
CA PHE A 624 24.63 -27.53 7.84
C PHE A 624 23.13 -27.35 8.16
N ALA A 625 22.21 -28.10 7.54
CA ALA A 625 20.79 -28.09 7.90
C ALA A 625 20.44 -29.22 8.88
N ALA A 626 19.84 -28.87 10.01
CA ALA A 626 19.21 -29.80 10.94
C ALA A 626 17.75 -30.01 10.53
N LEU A 627 17.42 -31.19 10.00
CA LEU A 627 16.04 -31.58 9.71
C LEU A 627 15.58 -32.62 10.75
N THR A 628 14.48 -32.34 11.44
CA THR A 628 13.77 -33.29 12.31
C THR A 628 12.48 -33.71 11.62
N TYR A 629 12.28 -34.99 11.37
CA TYR A 629 10.99 -35.53 10.93
C TYR A 629 10.11 -35.80 12.17
N VAL A 630 8.86 -35.36 12.17
CA VAL A 630 7.92 -35.46 13.29
C VAL A 630 6.72 -36.31 12.90
N ASP A 631 6.50 -37.40 13.65
CA ASP A 631 5.47 -38.39 13.34
C ASP A 631 4.12 -38.04 13.98
N MET A 632 3.46 -37.05 13.39
CA MET A 632 2.10 -36.63 13.74
C MET A 632 1.08 -37.75 13.58
N TYR A 633 1.26 -38.67 12.63
CA TYR A 633 0.45 -39.87 12.48
C TYR A 633 0.51 -40.69 13.78
N ALA A 634 1.71 -41.07 14.21
CA ALA A 634 1.91 -41.87 15.41
C ALA A 634 1.39 -41.16 16.67
N ALA A 635 1.63 -39.84 16.80
CA ALA A 635 1.13 -39.05 17.92
C ALA A 635 -0.41 -38.97 17.94
N LYS A 636 -1.06 -38.58 16.84
CA LYS A 636 -2.54 -38.49 16.74
C LYS A 636 -3.21 -39.86 16.89
N TYR A 637 -2.65 -40.93 16.33
CA TYR A 637 -3.18 -42.29 16.44
C TYR A 637 -2.98 -42.89 17.85
N SER A 638 -1.89 -42.52 18.55
CA SER A 638 -1.65 -42.88 19.96
C SER A 638 -2.63 -42.22 20.92
N LEU A 639 -3.00 -40.96 20.69
CA LEU A 639 -4.08 -40.28 21.42
C LEU A 639 -5.41 -41.02 21.26
N ILE A 640 -5.80 -41.35 20.02
CA ILE A 640 -7.07 -42.03 19.71
C ILE A 640 -7.15 -43.39 20.39
N SER A 641 -6.11 -44.23 20.22
CA SER A 641 -6.04 -45.58 20.81
C SER A 641 -5.96 -45.62 22.35
N ASN A 642 -5.82 -44.47 23.02
CA ASN A 642 -5.82 -44.35 24.48
C ASN A 642 -6.84 -43.33 25.00
N ALA A 643 -7.78 -42.86 24.18
CA ALA A 643 -8.70 -41.76 24.47
C ALA A 643 -9.23 -41.75 25.91
N LYS A 644 -9.89 -42.83 26.33
CA LYS A 644 -10.48 -43.01 27.67
C LYS A 644 -9.49 -42.97 28.83
N LYS A 645 -8.31 -43.55 28.65
CA LYS A 645 -7.22 -43.49 29.66
C LYS A 645 -6.68 -42.06 29.81
N LEU A 646 -6.88 -41.22 28.80
CA LEU A 646 -6.42 -39.84 28.72
C LEU A 646 -7.54 -38.82 29.01
N GLY A 647 -8.75 -39.28 29.38
CA GLY A 647 -9.91 -38.43 29.73
C GLY A 647 -10.85 -38.08 28.57
N PHE A 648 -10.62 -38.60 27.37
CA PHE A 648 -11.43 -38.32 26.18
C PHE A 648 -12.46 -39.42 25.87
N TYR A 649 -13.53 -39.07 25.15
CA TYR A 649 -14.48 -40.05 24.60
C TYR A 649 -13.87 -40.89 23.47
N GLU A 650 -14.12 -42.21 23.49
CA GLU A 650 -13.54 -43.20 22.56
C GLU A 650 -14.16 -43.16 21.14
N ASN A 651 -15.37 -42.63 21.01
CA ASN A 651 -16.20 -42.74 19.81
C ASN A 651 -15.91 -41.70 18.71
N LEU A 652 -14.82 -40.94 18.84
CA LEU A 652 -14.41 -39.87 17.90
C LEU A 652 -15.51 -38.82 17.63
N ASN A 653 -16.46 -38.63 18.55
CA ASN A 653 -17.55 -37.67 18.39
C ASN A 653 -17.05 -36.24 18.10
N ILE A 654 -17.80 -35.56 17.23
CA ILE A 654 -17.60 -34.16 16.86
C ILE A 654 -18.21 -33.29 17.96
N CYS A 655 -17.44 -32.36 18.53
CA CYS A 655 -17.97 -31.43 19.53
C CYS A 655 -18.88 -30.35 18.92
N CYS A 656 -18.55 -29.78 17.76
CA CYS A 656 -19.28 -28.66 17.18
C CYS A 656 -19.58 -28.87 15.67
N GLY A 657 -20.86 -28.73 15.29
CA GLY A 657 -21.34 -29.11 13.97
C GLY A 657 -21.86 -30.55 13.90
N SER A 658 -22.30 -30.99 12.73
CA SER A 658 -22.74 -32.38 12.53
C SER A 658 -22.73 -32.81 11.06
N PHE A 659 -22.58 -34.11 10.84
CA PHE A 659 -22.84 -34.78 9.56
C PHE A 659 -24.00 -35.75 9.77
N LYS A 660 -25.23 -35.25 9.61
CA LYS A 660 -26.46 -36.08 9.69
C LYS A 660 -27.28 -35.86 8.43
N ASP A 661 -27.98 -36.91 8.00
CA ASP A 661 -28.98 -36.84 6.93
C ASP A 661 -28.41 -36.31 5.59
N GLY A 662 -27.11 -36.57 5.33
CA GLY A 662 -26.39 -36.07 4.15
C GLY A 662 -25.96 -34.60 4.20
N VAL A 663 -26.39 -33.83 5.22
CA VAL A 663 -26.15 -32.38 5.30
C VAL A 663 -25.07 -32.05 6.34
N ARG A 664 -23.96 -31.47 5.87
CA ARG A 664 -22.90 -30.93 6.76
C ARG A 664 -23.37 -29.62 7.40
N LYS A 665 -23.46 -29.59 8.72
CA LYS A 665 -23.77 -28.41 9.52
C LYS A 665 -22.47 -27.88 10.13
N TYR A 666 -22.07 -26.68 9.73
CA TYR A 666 -20.83 -26.03 10.15
C TYR A 666 -20.96 -25.42 11.55
N CYS A 667 -19.90 -25.55 12.36
CA CYS A 667 -19.81 -24.98 13.69
C CYS A 667 -19.90 -23.45 13.65
N GLY A 668 -20.82 -22.86 14.44
CA GLY A 668 -21.02 -21.40 14.49
C GLY A 668 -21.90 -20.81 13.37
N ASN A 669 -22.50 -21.64 12.52
CA ASN A 669 -23.46 -21.16 11.51
C ASN A 669 -24.89 -21.12 12.07
N ASN A 670 -25.68 -20.19 11.53
CA ASN A 670 -27.14 -20.28 11.60
C ASN A 670 -27.66 -21.21 10.49
N ILE A 671 -28.64 -22.06 10.81
CA ILE A 671 -29.34 -22.93 9.86
C ILE A 671 -30.85 -22.78 10.00
N LEU A 672 -31.58 -22.85 8.89
CA LEU A 672 -33.04 -22.93 8.90
C LEU A 672 -33.47 -24.38 9.11
N LYS A 673 -34.43 -24.59 10.02
CA LYS A 673 -35.15 -25.86 10.20
C LYS A 673 -36.61 -25.55 10.46
N ASN A 674 -37.51 -26.05 9.60
CA ASN A 674 -38.96 -25.85 9.68
C ASN A 674 -39.33 -24.34 9.79
N GLY A 675 -38.67 -23.48 9.00
CA GLY A 675 -38.85 -22.02 9.02
C GLY A 675 -38.15 -21.28 10.18
N THR A 676 -37.73 -21.96 11.24
CA THR A 676 -37.06 -21.35 12.39
C THR A 676 -35.54 -21.39 12.24
N GLN A 677 -34.86 -20.32 12.65
CA GLN A 677 -33.40 -20.20 12.63
C GLN A 677 -32.78 -20.80 13.90
N TYR A 678 -31.84 -21.72 13.74
CA TYR A 678 -31.11 -22.38 14.82
C TYR A 678 -29.60 -22.16 14.67
N PHE A 679 -28.93 -21.73 15.74
CA PHE A 679 -27.48 -21.60 15.80
C PHE A 679 -26.80 -22.94 16.13
N VAL A 680 -25.76 -23.30 15.38
CA VAL A 680 -25.01 -24.56 15.55
C VAL A 680 -23.99 -24.41 16.68
N ASN A 681 -24.49 -24.62 17.90
CA ASN A 681 -23.74 -24.60 19.15
C ASN A 681 -22.69 -25.73 19.28
N PRO A 682 -21.65 -25.54 20.12
CA PRO A 682 -20.71 -26.59 20.49
C PRO A 682 -21.28 -27.52 21.58
N CYS A 683 -20.58 -28.62 21.81
CA CYS A 683 -20.80 -29.51 22.94
C CYS A 683 -20.52 -28.80 24.28
N LYS A 684 -21.14 -29.29 25.37
CA LYS A 684 -21.04 -28.66 26.71
C LYS A 684 -19.60 -28.60 27.26
N ASP A 685 -18.76 -29.56 26.88
CA ASP A 685 -17.35 -29.61 27.29
C ASP A 685 -16.46 -30.10 26.12
N PRO A 686 -15.78 -29.17 25.41
CA PRO A 686 -14.82 -29.51 24.35
C PRO A 686 -13.60 -30.28 24.85
N SER A 687 -13.24 -30.19 26.15
CA SER A 687 -12.01 -30.81 26.68
C SER A 687 -12.08 -32.35 26.71
N LEU A 688 -13.29 -32.91 26.77
CA LEU A 688 -13.56 -34.35 26.73
C LEU A 688 -13.58 -34.93 25.30
N HIS A 689 -13.47 -34.09 24.27
CA HIS A 689 -13.57 -34.48 22.86
C HIS A 689 -12.21 -34.38 22.16
N ILE A 690 -11.88 -35.35 21.30
CA ILE A 690 -10.68 -35.27 20.44
C ILE A 690 -10.96 -34.39 19.21
N SER A 691 -12.16 -34.47 18.64
CA SER A 691 -12.56 -33.84 17.38
C SER A 691 -13.41 -32.59 17.61
N TRP A 692 -13.03 -31.48 16.98
CA TRP A 692 -13.80 -30.23 17.00
C TRP A 692 -14.94 -30.23 15.99
N ASP A 693 -14.62 -30.27 14.68
CA ASP A 693 -15.57 -30.11 13.56
C ASP A 693 -15.66 -31.34 12.63
N GLY A 694 -15.01 -32.45 13.01
CA GLY A 694 -14.88 -33.67 12.20
C GLY A 694 -13.62 -33.74 11.33
N ILE A 695 -12.81 -32.68 11.26
CA ILE A 695 -11.51 -32.64 10.58
C ILE A 695 -10.40 -32.21 11.56
N HIS A 696 -10.69 -31.21 12.40
CA HIS A 696 -9.72 -30.55 13.27
C HIS A 696 -9.83 -31.05 14.71
N TYR A 697 -8.73 -30.91 15.45
CA TYR A 697 -8.59 -31.41 16.82
C TYR A 697 -8.84 -30.29 17.84
N THR A 698 -9.41 -30.64 19.00
CA THR A 698 -9.64 -29.68 20.10
C THR A 698 -8.34 -29.20 20.72
N GLU A 699 -8.39 -28.09 21.46
CA GLU A 699 -7.24 -27.57 22.21
C GLU A 699 -6.68 -28.63 23.19
N ALA A 700 -7.55 -29.36 23.89
CA ALA A 700 -7.13 -30.40 24.83
C ALA A 700 -6.32 -31.51 24.13
N ALA A 701 -6.78 -31.93 22.94
CA ALA A 701 -6.06 -32.89 22.11
C ALA A 701 -4.75 -32.31 21.54
N ASN A 702 -4.77 -31.07 21.02
CA ASN A 702 -3.58 -30.37 20.50
C ASN A 702 -2.50 -30.23 21.59
N ARG A 703 -2.89 -29.88 22.82
CA ARG A 703 -1.99 -29.82 23.98
C ARG A 703 -1.34 -31.16 24.28
N TRP A 704 -2.11 -32.26 24.26
CA TRP A 704 -1.57 -33.60 24.51
C TRP A 704 -0.57 -34.00 23.42
N ILE A 705 -0.93 -33.83 22.14
CA ILE A 705 -0.07 -34.16 20.99
C ILE A 705 1.25 -33.40 21.06
N THR A 706 1.18 -32.08 21.31
CA THR A 706 2.36 -31.20 21.40
C THR A 706 3.33 -31.66 22.51
N ASN A 707 2.80 -32.05 23.68
CA ASN A 707 3.61 -32.53 24.79
C ASN A 707 4.41 -33.80 24.45
N GLN A 708 3.94 -34.67 23.55
CA GLN A 708 4.68 -35.88 23.15
C GLN A 708 5.76 -35.57 22.10
N ILE A 709 5.47 -34.66 21.17
CA ILE A 709 6.42 -34.19 20.14
C ILE A 709 7.61 -33.49 20.80
N ILE A 710 7.34 -32.56 21.74
CA ILE A 710 8.37 -31.82 22.47
C ILE A 710 9.31 -32.74 23.26
N LYS A 711 8.77 -33.80 23.88
CA LYS A 711 9.57 -34.85 24.56
C LYS A 711 10.44 -35.67 23.62
N GLY A 712 10.30 -35.50 22.30
CA GLY A 712 11.03 -36.23 21.28
C GLY A 712 10.50 -37.65 21.03
N SER A 713 9.40 -38.06 21.66
CA SER A 713 8.84 -39.43 21.58
C SER A 713 8.37 -39.82 20.17
N PHE A 714 8.25 -38.84 19.27
CA PHE A 714 7.81 -39.00 17.88
C PHE A 714 8.69 -38.18 16.91
N SER A 715 10.00 -38.07 17.15
CA SER A 715 10.90 -37.18 16.40
C SER A 715 12.18 -37.87 15.91
N ASP A 716 12.58 -37.64 14.66
CA ASP A 716 13.75 -38.28 14.03
C ASP A 716 14.76 -37.22 13.51
N PRO A 717 15.92 -37.04 14.18
CA PRO A 717 16.44 -37.82 15.31
C PRO A 717 15.76 -37.49 16.66
N ASN A 718 15.76 -38.45 17.59
CA ASN A 718 15.30 -38.24 18.96
C ASN A 718 16.16 -37.17 19.67
N ASN A 719 15.55 -36.11 20.18
CA ASN A 719 16.24 -34.95 20.76
C ASN A 719 17.25 -35.29 21.89
N ILE A 720 17.03 -36.39 22.62
CA ILE A 720 17.91 -36.89 23.69
C ILE A 720 19.34 -37.19 23.20
N VAL A 721 19.53 -37.53 21.92
CA VAL A 721 20.84 -37.94 21.37
C VAL A 721 21.67 -36.74 20.89
N PHE A 722 21.04 -35.62 20.50
CA PHE A 722 21.75 -34.52 19.83
C PHE A 722 22.54 -33.63 20.81
N VAL A 723 22.00 -33.40 22.01
CA VAL A 723 22.64 -32.56 23.05
C VAL A 723 24.00 -33.12 23.47
N PHE A 724 24.12 -34.44 23.62
CA PHE A 724 25.36 -35.10 24.07
C PHE A 724 26.53 -35.00 23.07
N LYS A 725 26.29 -34.88 21.76
CA LYS A 725 27.39 -34.76 20.77
C LYS A 725 27.94 -33.34 20.61
N LEU A 726 27.12 -32.31 20.84
CA LEU A 726 27.55 -30.92 20.66
C LEU A 726 28.40 -30.42 21.86
N VAL A 727 28.05 -30.83 23.08
CA VAL A 727 28.80 -30.48 24.29
C VAL A 727 30.23 -31.06 24.23
N LEU A 728 30.38 -32.32 23.82
CA LEU A 728 31.68 -32.99 23.72
C LEU A 728 32.63 -32.40 22.65
N THR A 729 32.11 -31.74 21.62
CA THR A 729 32.95 -31.16 20.54
C THR A 729 33.38 -29.71 20.84
N LEU A 730 32.53 -28.91 21.49
CA LEU A 730 32.88 -27.53 21.84
C LEU A 730 33.87 -27.44 23.02
N SER A 731 33.83 -28.37 23.97
CA SER A 731 34.73 -28.37 25.14
C SER A 731 36.22 -28.51 24.80
N LEU A 732 36.59 -29.08 23.65
CA LEU A 732 37.99 -29.31 23.26
C LEU A 732 38.63 -28.12 22.51
N VAL A 733 37.84 -27.31 21.82
CA VAL A 733 38.34 -26.17 21.03
C VAL A 733 38.61 -24.96 21.93
N GLN A 734 37.81 -24.76 22.98
CA GLN A 734 37.96 -23.60 23.86
C GLN A 734 39.10 -23.76 24.89
N TYR A 735 39.46 -25.00 25.23
CA TYR A 735 40.61 -25.31 26.10
C TYR A 735 41.96 -25.05 25.42
N SER A 736 42.05 -25.26 24.11
CA SER A 736 43.30 -25.17 23.33
C SER A 736 43.67 -23.74 22.90
N LEU A 737 42.70 -22.83 22.77
CA LEU A 737 42.96 -21.41 22.49
C LEU A 737 43.27 -20.59 23.76
N SER A 738 42.66 -20.94 24.90
CA SER A 738 42.81 -20.18 26.15
C SER A 738 44.24 -20.23 26.72
N LEU A 739 44.97 -21.33 26.49
CA LEU A 739 46.33 -21.54 26.99
C LEU A 739 47.42 -20.77 26.22
N LYS A 740 47.12 -20.16 25.07
CA LYS A 740 48.13 -19.51 24.20
C LYS A 740 48.04 -17.98 24.14
N TRP A 741 47.16 -17.38 24.94
CA TRP A 741 47.09 -15.92 25.14
C TRP A 741 47.55 -15.50 26.54
N ALA A 742 47.45 -16.40 27.53
CA ALA A 742 47.76 -16.14 28.93
C ALA A 742 49.26 -16.25 29.30
N SER A 743 50.13 -16.71 28.40
CA SER A 743 51.56 -16.95 28.68
C SER A 743 52.45 -15.72 28.57
N ASP A 744 52.11 -14.74 27.71
CA ASP A 744 53.14 -13.85 27.15
C ASP A 744 53.14 -12.41 27.73
N HIS A 745 52.03 -11.90 28.26
CA HIS A 745 51.87 -10.46 28.53
C HIS A 745 51.27 -10.12 29.92
N MET A 746 52.11 -10.18 30.96
CA MET A 746 51.85 -9.53 32.25
C MET A 746 53.13 -8.88 32.80
N SER A 747 52.97 -7.74 33.50
CA SER A 747 54.02 -6.93 34.14
C SER A 747 54.92 -6.12 33.16
N GLN A 748 55.52 -4.96 33.48
CA GLN A 748 55.60 -4.18 34.74
C GLN A 748 55.18 -2.68 34.56
N THR A 749 55.64 -1.78 35.45
CA THR A 749 55.03 -0.47 35.75
C THR A 749 55.99 0.74 35.62
N ARG A 750 55.40 1.96 35.62
CA ARG A 750 55.89 3.26 36.19
C ARG A 750 56.73 4.26 35.34
N LEU A 751 56.58 5.54 35.76
CA LEU A 751 57.50 6.72 35.70
C LEU A 751 57.55 7.67 34.47
N ALA A 752 56.63 8.66 34.49
CA ALA A 752 56.87 10.11 34.66
C ALA A 752 57.68 11.02 33.67
N THR A 753 57.03 12.15 33.33
CA THR A 753 57.52 13.57 33.19
C THR A 753 58.29 14.12 31.97
N LEU A 754 57.78 15.27 31.44
CA LEU A 754 58.40 16.64 31.40
C LEU A 754 58.47 17.44 30.05
N LYS A 755 57.53 18.41 29.86
CA LYS A 755 57.62 19.67 29.02
C LYS A 755 57.85 19.51 27.48
N MET A 756 57.70 20.52 26.59
CA MET A 756 57.40 21.97 26.65
C MET A 756 56.64 22.48 25.37
N GLY A 757 56.16 23.74 25.33
CA GLY A 757 55.38 24.33 24.20
C GLY A 757 56.21 24.90 23.01
N PHE A 758 55.78 25.93 22.22
CA PHE A 758 54.63 26.85 22.32
C PHE A 758 54.38 27.67 21.01
N TRP A 759 53.14 27.64 20.46
CA TRP A 759 52.41 28.72 19.73
C TRP A 759 52.66 29.18 18.24
N ARG A 760 51.51 29.38 17.54
CA ARG A 760 51.15 30.41 16.49
C ARG A 760 51.90 30.34 15.13
N LYS A 761 51.41 30.71 13.92
CA LYS A 761 50.27 31.43 13.27
C LYS A 761 50.62 31.47 11.74
N PHE A 762 49.88 31.90 10.70
CA PHE A 762 48.48 32.26 10.36
C PHE A 762 48.37 32.38 8.81
N LEU A 763 47.16 32.34 8.19
CA LEU A 763 46.87 32.64 6.75
C LEU A 763 47.55 31.67 5.73
N GLY A 764 47.29 31.61 4.40
CA GLY A 764 46.33 32.21 3.43
C GLY A 764 46.87 32.01 1.98
N GLY A 765 46.13 32.05 0.85
CA GLY A 765 44.67 32.06 0.59
C GLY A 765 44.27 32.47 -0.86
N PHE A 766 43.56 31.60 -1.61
CA PHE A 766 42.74 31.84 -2.84
C PHE A 766 43.40 32.22 -4.23
N LEU A 767 42.85 31.60 -5.31
CA LEU A 767 42.73 32.01 -6.76
C LEU A 767 44.02 32.32 -7.60
N VAL A 768 44.04 32.36 -8.96
CA VAL A 768 43.43 31.53 -10.05
C VAL A 768 43.97 31.92 -11.46
N LEU A 769 44.02 30.99 -12.45
CA LEU A 769 44.16 31.21 -13.93
C LEU A 769 45.44 31.98 -14.41
N CYS A 770 45.86 32.17 -15.67
CA CYS A 770 45.56 31.76 -17.09
C CYS A 770 46.84 32.11 -17.93
N VAL A 771 47.16 31.74 -19.18
CA VAL A 771 46.74 30.74 -20.22
C VAL A 771 47.82 30.73 -21.34
N LEU A 772 47.52 30.24 -22.57
CA LEU A 772 48.37 30.12 -23.79
C LEU A 772 49.36 28.93 -23.77
N GLY A 773 49.57 28.15 -24.85
CA GLY A 773 49.03 28.12 -26.23
C GLY A 773 49.85 27.06 -27.02
N VAL A 774 49.78 26.80 -28.34
CA VAL A 774 48.96 27.15 -29.54
C VAL A 774 49.21 25.97 -30.53
N GLY A 775 48.40 25.52 -31.50
CA GLY A 775 47.06 25.85 -32.05
C GLY A 775 46.85 25.00 -33.34
N GLY A 776 45.83 25.26 -34.16
CA GLY A 776 45.65 24.59 -35.48
C GLY A 776 44.22 24.65 -36.04
N GLU A 777 44.07 25.13 -37.28
CA GLU A 777 42.79 25.44 -37.94
C GLU A 777 42.65 24.68 -39.28
N VAL A 778 41.41 24.37 -39.68
CA VAL A 778 41.00 24.07 -41.07
C VAL A 778 39.58 24.63 -41.26
N GLU A 779 39.37 25.36 -42.36
CA GLU A 779 38.05 25.89 -42.78
C GLU A 779 37.41 25.00 -43.86
N GLU A 780 36.08 24.99 -43.94
CA GLU A 780 35.34 24.59 -45.17
C GLU A 780 34.18 25.58 -45.42
N GLU A 781 33.99 25.98 -46.69
CA GLU A 781 32.97 26.94 -47.12
C GLU A 781 31.60 26.29 -47.47
N PRO A 782 30.48 27.05 -47.46
CA PRO A 782 29.13 26.51 -47.63
C PRO A 782 28.62 26.46 -49.09
N PRO A 783 28.04 25.34 -49.55
CA PRO A 783 27.39 25.28 -50.86
C PRO A 783 25.91 25.72 -50.82
N THR A 784 25.64 26.91 -51.37
CA THR A 784 24.42 27.32 -52.10
C THR A 784 23.02 27.19 -51.48
N ALA A 785 22.21 28.25 -51.64
CA ALA A 785 20.84 28.31 -51.15
C ALA A 785 19.85 27.40 -51.94
N ALA A 786 19.24 26.45 -51.25
CA ALA A 786 17.96 25.88 -51.67
C ALA A 786 16.81 26.91 -51.48
N ALA A 787 15.72 26.76 -52.24
CA ALA A 787 14.61 27.71 -52.23
C ALA A 787 14.07 27.97 -50.80
N ALA A 788 13.79 29.24 -50.50
CA ALA A 788 13.51 29.73 -49.15
C ALA A 788 12.22 29.14 -48.53
N ALA A 789 12.34 27.98 -47.91
CA ALA A 789 11.32 27.44 -47.02
C ALA A 789 11.04 28.44 -45.88
N SER A 790 9.76 28.61 -45.52
CA SER A 790 9.37 29.54 -44.45
C SER A 790 10.16 29.28 -43.16
N PRO A 791 10.73 30.31 -42.52
CA PRO A 791 11.64 30.12 -41.39
C PRO A 791 10.93 29.40 -40.24
N PRO A 792 11.62 28.44 -39.58
CA PRO A 792 11.00 27.59 -38.57
C PRO A 792 10.53 28.39 -37.35
N CYS A 793 9.48 27.88 -36.72
CA CYS A 793 8.96 28.35 -35.45
C CYS A 793 9.95 28.03 -34.33
N SER A 794 10.36 29.06 -33.58
CA SER A 794 11.12 28.86 -32.34
C SER A 794 10.13 28.62 -31.20
N PHE A 795 9.88 27.35 -30.87
CA PHE A 795 9.06 26.95 -29.74
C PHE A 795 9.92 26.92 -28.46
N PRO A 796 9.67 27.77 -27.46
CA PRO A 796 10.46 27.76 -26.22
C PRO A 796 10.01 26.65 -25.25
N ALA A 797 8.78 26.15 -25.41
CA ALA A 797 8.16 25.14 -24.56
C ALA A 797 7.15 24.29 -25.35
N LEU A 798 6.91 23.08 -24.86
CA LEU A 798 5.93 22.12 -25.37
C LEU A 798 5.00 21.68 -24.23
N TYR A 799 3.69 21.75 -24.44
CA TYR A 799 2.68 21.29 -23.49
C TYR A 799 1.84 20.17 -24.11
N ASN A 800 1.84 19.00 -23.47
CA ASN A 800 1.18 17.81 -24.00
C ASN A 800 -0.01 17.37 -23.15
N PHE A 801 -1.09 16.96 -23.81
CA PHE A 801 -2.33 16.43 -23.26
C PHE A 801 -2.61 15.10 -23.96
N GLY A 802 -3.08 14.08 -23.24
CA GLY A 802 -3.07 12.74 -23.84
C GLY A 802 -3.49 11.57 -22.97
N ASP A 803 -3.45 10.39 -23.59
CA ASP A 803 -3.48 9.09 -22.91
C ASP A 803 -2.09 8.42 -22.88
N SER A 804 -2.03 7.10 -22.64
CA SER A 804 -0.79 6.31 -22.55
C SER A 804 0.09 6.37 -23.80
N ASN A 805 -0.45 6.71 -24.98
CA ASN A 805 0.36 6.96 -26.19
C ASN A 805 1.35 8.13 -25.98
N SER A 806 1.10 9.03 -25.02
CA SER A 806 1.98 10.16 -24.70
C SER A 806 2.26 10.38 -23.20
N ASP A 807 1.83 9.50 -22.28
CA ASP A 807 2.15 9.62 -20.84
C ASP A 807 3.65 9.41 -20.55
N THR A 808 4.29 10.41 -19.93
CA THR A 808 5.71 10.40 -19.56
C THR A 808 5.98 10.09 -18.07
N GLY A 809 5.00 9.54 -17.34
CA GLY A 809 5.10 9.13 -15.94
C GLY A 809 4.07 9.75 -14.99
N GLY A 810 2.96 10.29 -15.51
CA GLY A 810 1.85 10.88 -14.77
C GLY A 810 1.00 9.82 -14.07
N ILE A 811 0.52 8.78 -14.78
CA ILE A 811 -0.25 7.70 -14.14
C ILE A 811 0.58 6.95 -13.11
N SER A 812 1.86 6.72 -13.44
CA SER A 812 2.83 6.10 -12.53
C SER A 812 3.06 6.94 -11.26
N ALA A 813 3.05 8.27 -11.32
CA ALA A 813 3.20 9.10 -10.13
C ALA A 813 1.93 9.14 -9.27
N ALA A 814 0.75 9.09 -9.89
CA ALA A 814 -0.53 9.15 -9.19
C ALA A 814 -0.92 7.83 -8.50
N PHE A 815 -0.65 6.69 -9.15
CA PHE A 815 -1.10 5.36 -8.72
C PHE A 815 0.08 4.38 -8.58
N GLU A 816 -0.01 3.19 -9.16
CA GLU A 816 1.02 2.16 -9.11
C GLU A 816 2.03 2.37 -10.25
N PRO A 817 3.35 2.27 -10.00
CA PRO A 817 4.37 2.58 -11.01
C PRO A 817 4.45 1.47 -12.07
N ILE A 818 4.48 1.87 -13.35
CA ILE A 818 4.67 0.94 -14.47
C ILE A 818 6.04 0.22 -14.31
N PRO A 819 6.09 -1.13 -14.32
CA PRO A 819 7.25 -1.90 -13.90
C PRO A 819 8.34 -2.03 -14.99
N ALA A 820 9.48 -2.63 -14.65
CA ALA A 820 10.40 -3.15 -15.67
C ALA A 820 9.70 -4.22 -16.53
N PRO A 821 9.92 -4.27 -17.86
CA PRO A 821 10.97 -3.58 -18.62
C PRO A 821 10.56 -2.25 -19.31
N TYR A 822 9.44 -1.62 -18.95
CA TYR A 822 8.93 -0.42 -19.61
C TYR A 822 9.90 0.79 -19.52
N GLY A 823 10.47 1.19 -20.67
CA GLY A 823 11.45 2.27 -20.80
C GLY A 823 12.92 1.84 -20.74
N GLU A 824 13.23 0.58 -20.46
CA GLU A 824 14.61 0.12 -20.25
C GLU A 824 15.46 0.16 -21.54
N GLY A 825 14.83 0.07 -22.71
CA GLY A 825 15.51 0.14 -24.02
C GLY A 825 16.13 1.49 -24.36
N PHE A 826 15.73 2.57 -23.67
CA PHE A 826 16.29 3.92 -23.87
C PHE A 826 16.66 4.65 -22.56
N PHE A 827 15.82 4.56 -21.53
CA PHE A 827 16.07 5.22 -20.24
C PHE A 827 16.86 4.32 -19.28
N HIS A 828 17.09 3.04 -19.62
CA HIS A 828 17.85 2.04 -18.86
C HIS A 828 17.34 1.81 -17.42
N LYS A 829 16.04 2.09 -17.22
CA LYS A 829 15.25 1.85 -16.00
C LYS A 829 13.76 1.96 -16.33
N PRO A 830 12.85 1.50 -15.45
CA PRO A 830 11.43 1.83 -15.51
C PRO A 830 11.21 3.34 -15.64
N SER A 831 10.57 3.75 -16.74
CA SER A 831 10.45 5.18 -17.13
C SER A 831 9.11 5.83 -16.81
N GLY A 832 8.08 5.02 -16.52
CA GLY A 832 6.69 5.47 -16.38
C GLY A 832 5.97 5.77 -17.71
N ARG A 833 6.55 5.37 -18.85
CA ARG A 833 5.90 5.35 -20.18
C ARG A 833 5.43 3.94 -20.50
N ASP A 834 4.29 3.80 -21.17
CA ASP A 834 3.77 2.53 -21.67
C ASP A 834 4.48 2.07 -22.97
N CYS A 835 5.82 2.02 -22.95
CA CYS A 835 6.68 1.66 -24.09
C CYS A 835 8.00 1.04 -23.60
N ASP A 836 8.80 0.40 -24.47
CA ASP A 836 10.19 0.00 -24.17
C ASP A 836 11.17 1.19 -24.12
N GLY A 837 10.77 2.35 -24.63
CA GLY A 837 11.60 3.56 -24.69
C GLY A 837 10.78 4.84 -24.87
N ARG A 838 11.15 5.64 -25.86
CA ARG A 838 10.52 6.94 -26.18
C ARG A 838 9.13 6.82 -26.82
N LEU A 839 8.27 7.77 -26.47
CA LEU A 839 6.94 7.97 -27.07
C LEU A 839 6.98 9.00 -28.21
N ILE A 840 5.89 9.13 -28.97
CA ILE A 840 5.79 10.10 -30.08
C ILE A 840 6.05 11.54 -29.60
N VAL A 841 5.61 11.88 -28.38
CA VAL A 841 5.88 13.20 -27.75
C VAL A 841 7.36 13.45 -27.46
N ASP A 842 8.16 12.42 -27.16
CA ASP A 842 9.61 12.56 -26.97
C ASP A 842 10.29 12.90 -28.32
N PHE A 843 9.86 12.28 -29.42
CA PHE A 843 10.34 12.59 -30.77
C PHE A 843 9.85 13.96 -31.29
N ILE A 844 8.68 14.43 -30.86
CA ILE A 844 8.24 15.82 -31.09
C ILE A 844 9.23 16.79 -30.42
N ALA A 845 9.55 16.57 -29.14
CA ALA A 845 10.49 17.41 -28.39
C ALA A 845 11.89 17.44 -29.04
N GLU A 846 12.44 16.29 -29.41
CA GLU A 846 13.70 16.18 -30.18
C GLU A 846 13.66 17.02 -31.46
N ARG A 847 12.58 16.91 -32.24
CA ARG A 847 12.46 17.58 -33.55
C ARG A 847 12.34 19.10 -33.47
N ILE A 848 11.88 19.64 -32.34
CA ILE A 848 11.81 21.09 -32.08
C ILE A 848 12.93 21.61 -31.16
N GLY A 849 13.90 20.76 -30.80
CA GLY A 849 15.09 21.15 -30.02
C GLY A 849 14.85 21.31 -28.51
N LEU A 850 13.80 20.69 -27.96
CA LEU A 850 13.45 20.75 -26.55
C LEU A 850 13.78 19.44 -25.80
N PRO A 851 14.06 19.50 -24.48
CA PRO A 851 14.24 18.28 -23.67
C PRO A 851 12.92 17.53 -23.48
N TYR A 852 13.00 16.23 -23.17
CA TYR A 852 11.83 15.42 -22.84
C TYR A 852 11.02 16.02 -21.69
N LEU A 853 9.69 15.95 -21.81
CA LEU A 853 8.79 16.56 -20.85
C LEU A 853 8.83 15.88 -19.48
N SER A 854 8.70 16.70 -18.45
CA SER A 854 8.34 16.24 -17.10
C SER A 854 6.82 16.04 -17.04
N ALA A 855 6.36 14.89 -16.55
CA ALA A 855 4.94 14.69 -16.23
C ALA A 855 4.49 15.66 -15.11
N TYR A 856 3.24 16.13 -15.16
CA TYR A 856 2.73 17.15 -14.24
C TYR A 856 2.48 16.62 -12.83
N LEU A 857 1.84 15.45 -12.66
CA LEU A 857 1.58 14.84 -11.35
C LEU A 857 2.85 14.27 -10.67
N ASN A 858 4.01 14.41 -11.32
CA ASN A 858 5.27 13.86 -10.90
C ASN A 858 6.16 14.96 -10.29
N SER A 859 6.27 15.02 -8.97
CA SER A 859 6.92 16.13 -8.26
C SER A 859 8.43 16.00 -8.04
N LEU A 860 9.07 14.90 -8.46
CA LEU A 860 10.44 14.58 -8.04
C LEU A 860 11.49 14.72 -9.14
N GLY A 861 12.30 15.77 -9.02
CA GLY A 861 13.43 16.06 -9.90
C GLY A 861 13.05 16.67 -11.24
N THR A 862 11.84 17.22 -11.35
CA THR A 862 11.30 17.79 -12.59
C THR A 862 11.89 19.16 -12.93
N ASN A 863 11.79 19.49 -14.21
CA ASN A 863 12.15 20.79 -14.77
C ASN A 863 11.08 21.14 -15.81
N TYR A 864 10.39 22.26 -15.59
CA TYR A 864 9.28 22.71 -16.43
C TYR A 864 9.66 23.90 -17.31
N ARG A 865 10.94 24.31 -17.35
CA ARG A 865 11.42 25.44 -18.17
C ARG A 865 10.98 25.37 -19.63
N HIS A 866 10.91 24.16 -20.18
CA HIS A 866 10.52 23.90 -21.57
C HIS A 866 9.15 23.21 -21.70
N GLY A 867 8.30 23.39 -20.69
CA GLY A 867 6.93 22.89 -20.66
C GLY A 867 6.73 21.64 -19.83
N ALA A 868 5.53 21.05 -19.93
CA ALA A 868 5.02 20.01 -19.05
C ALA A 868 4.08 19.05 -19.79
N ASN A 869 3.94 17.82 -19.28
CA ASN A 869 3.03 16.83 -19.83
C ASN A 869 1.92 16.47 -18.83
N PHE A 870 0.66 16.64 -19.25
CA PHE A 870 -0.54 16.37 -18.46
C PHE A 870 -1.21 15.05 -18.87
N ALA A 871 -0.72 14.37 -19.91
CA ALA A 871 -1.20 13.06 -20.32
C ALA A 871 -1.05 12.02 -19.21
N THR A 872 -2.04 11.13 -19.08
CA THR A 872 -1.95 9.97 -18.17
C THR A 872 -2.50 8.70 -18.81
N GLY A 873 -1.89 7.55 -18.56
CA GLY A 873 -2.35 6.26 -19.06
C GLY A 873 -3.83 5.98 -18.74
N GLY A 874 -4.56 5.46 -19.74
CA GLY A 874 -6.01 5.18 -19.64
C GLY A 874 -6.94 6.39 -19.75
N SER A 875 -6.46 7.59 -20.08
CA SER A 875 -7.29 8.81 -20.14
C SER A 875 -8.27 8.83 -21.30
N THR A 876 -9.46 9.37 -21.03
CA THR A 876 -10.54 9.64 -21.99
C THR A 876 -10.76 11.14 -22.18
N ILE A 877 -11.31 11.53 -23.33
CA ILE A 877 -11.75 12.90 -23.62
C ILE A 877 -12.93 13.29 -22.72
N ARG A 878 -13.88 12.37 -22.52
CA ARG A 878 -14.99 12.53 -21.57
C ARG A 878 -14.60 12.06 -20.16
N ARG A 879 -15.26 12.59 -19.13
CA ARG A 879 -15.13 12.07 -17.75
C ARG A 879 -15.62 10.62 -17.64
N PRO A 880 -14.88 9.71 -17.00
CA PRO A 880 -15.33 8.34 -16.78
C PRO A 880 -16.39 8.24 -15.67
N ASN A 881 -17.33 7.33 -15.88
CA ASN A 881 -18.30 6.88 -14.87
C ASN A 881 -17.92 5.51 -14.31
N GLU A 882 -16.63 5.32 -14.05
CA GLU A 882 -15.99 4.08 -13.55
C GLU A 882 -14.63 4.44 -12.93
N THR A 883 -14.08 3.54 -12.12
CA THR A 883 -12.78 3.76 -11.45
C THR A 883 -11.63 3.07 -12.20
N ILE A 884 -10.40 3.55 -11.94
CA ILE A 884 -9.17 2.94 -12.44
C ILE A 884 -9.02 1.46 -12.00
N TYR A 885 -9.68 1.05 -10.91
CA TYR A 885 -9.61 -0.31 -10.37
C TYR A 885 -10.48 -1.32 -11.10
N GLU A 886 -11.42 -0.87 -11.94
CA GLU A 886 -12.32 -1.77 -12.69
C GLU A 886 -11.69 -2.15 -14.04
N TYR A 887 -11.25 -1.15 -14.81
CA TYR A 887 -10.85 -1.31 -16.21
C TYR A 887 -9.64 -0.44 -16.60
N GLY A 888 -8.89 0.10 -15.63
CA GLY A 888 -7.69 0.92 -15.90
C GLY A 888 -7.97 2.32 -16.47
N ILE A 889 -9.22 2.77 -16.49
CA ILE A 889 -9.58 4.09 -17.03
C ILE A 889 -9.16 5.20 -16.06
N SER A 890 -8.46 6.21 -16.57
CA SER A 890 -7.88 7.27 -15.77
C SER A 890 -8.93 8.25 -15.26
N PRO A 891 -8.91 8.66 -13.97
CA PRO A 891 -9.77 9.75 -13.50
C PRO A 891 -9.32 11.11 -14.07
N PHE A 892 -8.13 11.20 -14.69
CA PHE A 892 -7.62 12.43 -15.31
C PHE A 892 -8.06 12.56 -16.78
N SER A 893 -9.38 12.60 -17.01
CA SER A 893 -9.95 12.92 -18.33
C SER A 893 -9.42 14.25 -18.86
N LEU A 894 -9.53 14.48 -20.18
CA LEU A 894 -8.95 15.64 -20.85
C LEU A 894 -9.29 16.98 -20.16
N ASP A 895 -10.53 17.14 -19.67
CA ASP A 895 -10.93 18.35 -18.96
C ASP A 895 -10.22 18.53 -17.61
N MET A 896 -9.87 17.45 -16.90
CA MET A 896 -8.99 17.51 -15.72
C MET A 896 -7.56 17.89 -16.09
N GLN A 897 -7.02 17.35 -17.20
CA GLN A 897 -5.69 17.73 -17.69
C GLN A 897 -5.62 19.23 -18.03
N ILE A 898 -6.72 19.80 -18.54
CA ILE A 898 -6.88 21.25 -18.77
C ILE A 898 -6.93 22.03 -17.45
N VAL A 899 -7.66 21.56 -16.43
CA VAL A 899 -7.68 22.21 -15.11
C VAL A 899 -6.29 22.17 -14.44
N GLN A 900 -5.59 21.05 -14.54
CA GLN A 900 -4.19 20.90 -14.11
C GLN A 900 -3.26 21.90 -14.83
N PHE A 901 -3.39 22.06 -16.16
CA PHE A 901 -2.64 23.07 -16.92
C PHE A 901 -2.95 24.50 -16.48
N ASN A 902 -4.22 24.83 -16.23
CA ASN A 902 -4.64 26.16 -15.80
C ASN A 902 -4.03 26.53 -14.44
N GLN A 903 -4.10 25.61 -13.48
CA GLN A 903 -3.48 25.75 -12.16
C GLN A 903 -1.95 25.84 -12.27
N PHE A 904 -1.32 24.96 -13.07
CA PHE A 904 0.11 24.99 -13.36
C PHE A 904 0.56 26.35 -13.92
N LYS A 905 -0.18 26.92 -14.89
CA LYS A 905 0.11 28.21 -15.51
C LYS A 905 -0.04 29.36 -14.51
N ALA A 906 -1.14 29.41 -13.77
CA ALA A 906 -1.38 30.45 -12.76
C ALA A 906 -0.25 30.45 -11.71
N ARG A 907 0.01 29.28 -11.12
CA ARG A 907 1.06 29.06 -10.12
C ARG A 907 2.48 29.28 -10.68
N THR A 908 2.71 29.03 -11.97
CA THR A 908 3.97 29.38 -12.66
C THR A 908 4.25 30.87 -12.55
N LYS A 909 3.26 31.74 -12.82
CA LYS A 909 3.45 33.20 -12.78
C LYS A 909 3.91 33.66 -11.39
N GLU A 910 3.14 33.29 -10.36
CA GLU A 910 3.45 33.63 -8.96
C GLU A 910 4.86 33.18 -8.55
N LEU A 911 5.21 31.93 -8.86
CA LEU A 911 6.53 31.37 -8.51
C LEU A 911 7.66 32.00 -9.33
N TYR A 912 7.43 32.39 -10.59
CA TYR A 912 8.42 33.04 -11.44
C TYR A 912 8.72 34.48 -11.02
N GLU A 913 7.73 35.17 -10.44
CA GLU A 913 7.86 36.48 -9.81
C GLU A 913 8.57 36.36 -8.45
N GLN A 914 8.16 35.41 -7.59
CA GLN A 914 8.79 35.14 -6.30
C GLN A 914 10.27 34.72 -6.45
N ALA A 915 10.59 33.88 -7.44
CA ALA A 915 11.94 33.43 -7.74
C ALA A 915 12.83 34.48 -8.45
N ALA A 916 12.38 35.73 -8.60
CA ALA A 916 13.17 36.80 -9.22
C ALA A 916 14.56 37.00 -8.58
N LYS A 917 14.70 36.69 -7.28
CA LYS A 917 15.97 36.74 -6.53
C LYS A 917 16.70 35.39 -6.42
N THR A 918 16.14 34.29 -6.94
CA THR A 918 16.74 32.93 -6.91
C THR A 918 16.86 32.33 -8.32
N PRO A 919 17.88 32.74 -9.11
CA PRO A 919 18.04 32.28 -10.51
C PRO A 919 18.08 30.76 -10.69
N SER A 920 18.58 30.01 -9.70
CA SER A 920 18.63 28.54 -9.68
C SER A 920 17.26 27.85 -9.55
N GLU A 921 16.20 28.60 -9.23
CA GLU A 921 14.83 28.12 -9.09
C GLU A 921 13.98 28.65 -10.24
N ARG A 922 14.12 29.96 -10.54
CA ARG A 922 13.50 30.60 -11.71
C ARG A 922 13.86 29.92 -13.03
N SER A 923 15.08 29.38 -13.15
CA SER A 923 15.52 28.62 -14.35
C SER A 923 14.86 27.25 -14.53
N LYS A 924 14.10 26.75 -13.56
CA LYS A 924 13.32 25.49 -13.65
C LYS A 924 11.84 25.70 -13.98
N LEU A 925 11.38 26.95 -13.94
CA LEU A 925 9.99 27.34 -14.20
C LEU A 925 9.83 27.77 -15.66
N PRO A 926 8.66 27.58 -16.30
CA PRO A 926 8.35 28.25 -17.55
C PRO A 926 8.39 29.77 -17.37
N ASN A 927 8.74 30.50 -18.43
CA ASN A 927 8.57 31.95 -18.48
C ASN A 927 7.08 32.27 -18.81
N PRO A 928 6.38 33.09 -18.02
CA PRO A 928 5.00 33.49 -18.30
C PRO A 928 4.78 34.07 -19.72
N ASP A 929 5.77 34.79 -20.25
CA ASP A 929 5.70 35.45 -21.58
C ASP A 929 5.93 34.48 -22.77
N GLU A 930 6.12 33.19 -22.49
CA GLU A 930 6.42 32.16 -23.48
C GLU A 930 5.26 31.16 -23.70
N PHE A 931 4.22 31.16 -22.84
CA PHE A 931 3.04 30.30 -23.05
C PHE A 931 2.33 30.57 -24.38
N SER A 932 2.30 31.82 -24.85
CA SER A 932 1.72 32.19 -26.17
C SER A 932 2.56 31.78 -27.36
N LYS A 933 3.82 31.38 -27.14
CA LYS A 933 4.79 30.93 -28.14
C LYS A 933 4.99 29.41 -28.12
N ALA A 934 4.40 28.71 -27.15
CA ALA A 934 4.55 27.28 -26.95
C ALA A 934 3.75 26.45 -27.98
N LEU A 935 4.18 25.20 -28.19
CA LEU A 935 3.43 24.20 -28.94
C LEU A 935 2.53 23.40 -27.97
N TYR A 936 1.29 23.15 -28.38
CA TYR A 936 0.29 22.41 -27.60
C TYR A 936 -0.12 21.14 -28.37
N THR A 937 0.22 19.96 -27.83
CA THR A 937 -0.02 18.65 -28.47
C THR A 937 -1.13 17.87 -27.80
N PHE A 938 -1.92 17.15 -28.61
CA PHE A 938 -3.02 16.30 -28.16
C PHE A 938 -2.91 14.91 -28.83
N ASP A 939 -2.83 13.85 -28.03
CA ASP A 939 -2.88 12.44 -28.47
C ASP A 939 -3.79 11.65 -27.52
N ILE A 940 -5.10 11.69 -27.79
CA ILE A 940 -6.17 11.15 -26.94
C ILE A 940 -7.44 10.83 -27.74
N GLY A 941 -8.23 9.88 -27.25
CA GLY A 941 -9.54 9.50 -27.81
C GLY A 941 -9.66 8.00 -28.09
N GLN A 942 -8.54 7.28 -28.10
CA GLN A 942 -8.50 5.82 -28.26
C GLN A 942 -9.28 5.11 -27.14
N ASN A 943 -9.16 5.62 -25.90
CA ASN A 943 -9.88 5.06 -24.76
C ASN A 943 -11.38 5.35 -24.77
N ASP A 944 -11.84 6.48 -25.32
CA ASP A 944 -13.28 6.76 -25.46
C ASP A 944 -13.96 5.75 -26.38
N LEU A 945 -13.28 5.32 -27.46
CA LEU A 945 -13.75 4.23 -28.31
C LEU A 945 -13.69 2.88 -27.59
N SER A 946 -12.64 2.59 -26.83
CA SER A 946 -12.52 1.35 -26.03
C SER A 946 -13.61 1.22 -24.95
N VAL A 947 -13.89 2.29 -24.22
CA VAL A 947 -15.04 2.39 -23.29
C VAL A 947 -16.36 2.24 -24.05
N GLY A 948 -16.45 2.86 -25.24
CA GLY A 948 -17.58 2.74 -26.16
C GLY A 948 -17.89 1.29 -26.53
N PHE A 949 -16.94 0.56 -27.11
CA PHE A 949 -17.11 -0.85 -27.51
C PHE A 949 -17.47 -1.79 -26.34
N ARG A 950 -17.10 -1.43 -25.11
CA ARG A 950 -17.40 -2.20 -23.89
C ARG A 950 -18.78 -1.88 -23.27
N LYS A 951 -19.35 -0.69 -23.52
CA LYS A 951 -20.56 -0.20 -22.82
C LYS A 951 -21.74 0.20 -23.71
N LEU A 952 -21.53 0.39 -25.01
CA LEU A 952 -22.51 0.97 -25.93
C LEU A 952 -22.72 0.08 -27.17
N SER A 953 -23.90 0.16 -27.79
CA SER A 953 -24.08 -0.32 -29.16
C SER A 953 -23.33 0.57 -30.16
N SER A 954 -23.07 0.05 -31.37
CA SER A 954 -22.43 0.83 -32.43
C SER A 954 -23.19 2.12 -32.76
N GLU A 955 -24.52 2.09 -32.70
CA GLU A 955 -25.40 3.25 -32.91
C GLU A 955 -25.26 4.28 -31.78
N GLN A 956 -25.24 3.82 -30.53
CA GLN A 956 -25.06 4.68 -29.36
C GLN A 956 -23.67 5.33 -29.35
N LEU A 957 -22.62 4.58 -29.72
CA LEU A 957 -21.27 5.12 -29.87
C LEU A 957 -21.20 6.14 -31.01
N LEU A 958 -21.85 5.87 -32.15
CA LEU A 958 -21.92 6.80 -33.30
C LEU A 958 -22.64 8.11 -32.94
N ALA A 959 -23.71 8.02 -32.15
CA ALA A 959 -24.42 9.17 -31.59
C ALA A 959 -23.59 9.94 -30.53
N ALA A 960 -22.63 9.27 -29.86
CA ALA A 960 -21.75 9.89 -28.86
C ALA A 960 -20.54 10.62 -29.45
N LEU A 961 -20.04 10.23 -30.64
CA LEU A 961 -18.84 10.84 -31.25
C LEU A 961 -18.91 12.39 -31.35
N PRO A 962 -20.04 13.02 -31.72
CA PRO A 962 -20.15 14.48 -31.77
C PRO A 962 -19.97 15.16 -30.40
N ASP A 963 -20.38 14.55 -29.29
CA ASP A 963 -20.09 15.09 -27.95
C ASP A 963 -18.58 14.99 -27.67
N ILE A 964 -17.99 13.80 -27.86
CA ILE A 964 -16.58 13.53 -27.59
C ILE A 964 -15.68 14.57 -28.29
N VAL A 965 -15.80 14.77 -29.61
CA VAL A 965 -14.97 15.74 -30.34
C VAL A 965 -15.25 17.20 -29.95
N ASN A 966 -16.45 17.51 -29.45
CA ASN A 966 -16.77 18.84 -28.93
C ASN A 966 -16.19 19.10 -27.54
N GLN A 967 -16.00 18.09 -26.68
CA GLN A 967 -15.27 18.27 -25.41
C GLN A 967 -13.78 18.54 -25.69
N LEU A 968 -13.15 17.84 -26.64
CA LEU A 968 -11.79 18.16 -27.12
C LEU A 968 -11.71 19.59 -27.68
N ALA A 969 -12.72 20.04 -28.43
CA ALA A 969 -12.77 21.40 -28.91
C ALA A 969 -12.84 22.45 -27.79
N LYS A 970 -13.58 22.20 -26.71
CA LYS A 970 -13.59 23.06 -25.51
C LYS A 970 -12.22 23.11 -24.82
N ALA A 971 -11.49 22.00 -24.78
CA ALA A 971 -10.14 21.94 -24.24
C ALA A 971 -9.18 22.86 -25.02
N VAL A 972 -9.22 22.81 -26.35
CA VAL A 972 -8.45 23.72 -27.24
C VAL A 972 -8.88 25.18 -27.05
N GLN A 973 -10.18 25.46 -27.01
CA GLN A 973 -10.72 26.81 -26.77
C GLN A 973 -10.30 27.38 -25.40
N ASN A 974 -10.21 26.54 -24.36
CA ASN A 974 -9.78 26.96 -23.03
C ASN A 974 -8.28 27.32 -23.00
N ILE A 975 -7.41 26.51 -23.61
CA ILE A 975 -5.99 26.84 -23.77
C ILE A 975 -5.80 28.12 -24.61
N TYR A 976 -6.63 28.34 -25.63
CA TYR A 976 -6.62 29.58 -26.41
C TYR A 976 -6.99 30.81 -25.56
N GLN A 977 -8.00 30.70 -24.70
CA GLN A 977 -8.35 31.74 -23.72
C GLN A 977 -7.19 31.96 -22.72
N GLN A 978 -6.44 30.91 -22.40
CA GLN A 978 -5.17 30.99 -21.66
C GLN A 978 -3.98 31.46 -22.52
N GLY A 979 -4.21 32.00 -23.71
CA GLY A 979 -3.19 32.64 -24.53
C GLY A 979 -2.37 31.67 -25.41
N GLY A 980 -2.66 30.36 -25.40
CA GLY A 980 -2.04 29.41 -26.32
C GLY A 980 -2.41 29.69 -27.78
N ARG A 981 -1.46 29.48 -28.71
CA ARG A 981 -1.63 29.88 -30.14
C ARG A 981 -1.17 28.85 -31.18
N SER A 982 -0.44 27.80 -30.81
CA SER A 982 0.03 26.77 -31.77
C SER A 982 -0.41 25.38 -31.32
N PHE A 983 -1.31 24.74 -32.07
CA PHE A 983 -1.98 23.50 -31.70
C PHE A 983 -1.70 22.38 -32.72
N TRP A 984 -1.36 21.19 -32.23
CA TRP A 984 -0.95 20.03 -33.02
C TRP A 984 -1.73 18.80 -32.53
N ILE A 985 -2.86 18.54 -33.18
CA ILE A 985 -3.91 17.63 -32.71
C ILE A 985 -3.84 16.33 -33.52
N HIS A 986 -3.51 15.23 -32.86
CA HIS A 986 -3.49 13.90 -33.48
C HIS A 986 -4.92 13.35 -33.55
N ASN A 987 -5.17 12.53 -34.56
CA ASN A 987 -6.37 11.69 -34.64
C ASN A 987 -6.15 10.36 -33.89
N THR A 988 -7.17 9.51 -33.72
CA THR A 988 -6.97 8.20 -33.07
C THR A 988 -6.36 7.19 -34.04
N GLY A 989 -5.48 6.31 -33.53
CA GLY A 989 -4.92 5.21 -34.30
C GLY A 989 -5.95 4.13 -34.71
N PRO A 990 -5.56 3.18 -35.56
CA PRO A 990 -6.40 2.05 -35.97
C PRO A 990 -6.59 1.07 -34.81
N ILE A 991 -7.58 1.36 -33.96
CA ILE A 991 -7.83 0.61 -32.71
C ILE A 991 -8.20 -0.86 -32.96
N GLY A 992 -8.76 -1.19 -34.13
CA GLY A 992 -9.00 -2.57 -34.55
C GLY A 992 -7.71 -3.37 -34.78
N CYS A 993 -6.58 -2.71 -35.02
CA CYS A 993 -5.27 -3.35 -35.19
C CYS A 993 -4.54 -3.66 -33.87
N LEU A 994 -5.13 -3.36 -32.71
CA LEU A 994 -4.48 -3.68 -31.43
C LEU A 994 -4.54 -5.20 -31.15
N PRO A 995 -3.40 -5.88 -30.87
CA PRO A 995 -3.38 -7.33 -30.63
C PRO A 995 -4.31 -7.83 -29.52
N VAL A 996 -4.59 -6.99 -28.51
CA VAL A 996 -5.53 -7.31 -27.42
C VAL A 996 -6.92 -7.74 -27.91
N ASN A 997 -7.36 -7.25 -29.08
CA ASN A 997 -8.63 -7.65 -29.69
C ASN A 997 -8.72 -9.14 -30.02
N PHE A 998 -7.59 -9.81 -30.22
CA PHE A 998 -7.52 -11.21 -30.65
C PHE A 998 -7.29 -12.19 -29.48
N PHE A 999 -6.95 -11.68 -28.29
CA PHE A 999 -6.68 -12.49 -27.09
C PHE A 999 -7.84 -13.45 -26.74
N TYR A 1000 -9.08 -12.98 -26.91
CA TYR A 1000 -10.29 -13.76 -26.63
C TYR A 1000 -11.04 -14.22 -27.91
N ASN A 1001 -10.62 -13.77 -29.08
CA ASN A 1001 -11.28 -14.02 -30.38
C ASN A 1001 -10.44 -14.93 -31.27
N LEU A 1002 -10.18 -16.15 -30.79
CA LEU A 1002 -9.23 -17.09 -31.42
C LEU A 1002 -9.69 -17.67 -32.77
N ASN A 1003 -11.01 -17.73 -33.00
CA ASN A 1003 -11.65 -18.17 -34.24
C ASN A 1003 -12.68 -17.11 -34.67
N PRO A 1004 -12.27 -15.97 -35.23
CA PRO A 1004 -13.20 -14.95 -35.68
C PRO A 1004 -14.03 -15.44 -36.88
N PRO A 1005 -15.27 -14.95 -37.06
CA PRO A 1005 -16.06 -15.28 -38.26
C PRO A 1005 -15.44 -14.69 -39.53
N PRO A 1006 -15.85 -15.16 -40.72
CA PRO A 1006 -15.53 -14.49 -41.98
C PRO A 1006 -15.88 -12.99 -41.94
N ASP A 1007 -15.10 -12.19 -42.67
CA ASP A 1007 -15.24 -10.72 -42.78
C ASP A 1007 -15.11 -9.91 -41.46
N PHE A 1008 -14.74 -10.53 -40.34
CA PHE A 1008 -14.46 -9.84 -39.06
C PHE A 1008 -13.21 -8.93 -39.14
N VAL A 1009 -12.23 -9.32 -39.95
CA VAL A 1009 -10.98 -8.58 -40.16
C VAL A 1009 -10.91 -7.91 -41.53
N ASP A 1010 -10.20 -6.80 -41.60
CA ASP A 1010 -9.81 -6.15 -42.85
C ASP A 1010 -8.60 -6.85 -43.51
N GLN A 1011 -8.19 -6.33 -44.66
CA GLN A 1011 -7.07 -6.86 -45.46
C GLN A 1011 -5.70 -6.84 -44.75
N TYR A 1012 -5.58 -6.17 -43.59
CA TYR A 1012 -4.38 -6.14 -42.77
C TYR A 1012 -4.48 -7.05 -41.53
N GLY A 1013 -5.59 -7.77 -41.38
CA GLY A 1013 -5.87 -8.64 -40.24
C GLY A 1013 -6.45 -7.89 -39.03
N CYS A 1014 -6.78 -6.61 -39.15
CA CYS A 1014 -7.30 -5.80 -38.05
C CYS A 1014 -8.83 -5.90 -37.93
N VAL A 1015 -9.40 -5.74 -36.72
CA VAL A 1015 -10.86 -5.79 -36.52
C VAL A 1015 -11.55 -4.67 -37.29
N LYS A 1016 -12.30 -5.04 -38.34
CA LYS A 1016 -12.83 -4.12 -39.35
C LYS A 1016 -13.76 -3.06 -38.76
N THR A 1017 -14.76 -3.49 -38.00
CA THR A 1017 -15.79 -2.60 -37.43
C THR A 1017 -15.23 -1.60 -36.42
N GLN A 1018 -14.16 -1.95 -35.71
CA GLN A 1018 -13.45 -1.02 -34.82
C GLN A 1018 -12.66 0.03 -35.61
N ASN A 1019 -11.99 -0.38 -36.69
CA ASN A 1019 -11.29 0.54 -37.59
C ASN A 1019 -12.26 1.50 -38.31
N GLU A 1020 -13.41 1.02 -38.78
CA GLU A 1020 -14.50 1.85 -39.33
C GLU A 1020 -14.97 2.91 -38.33
N MET A 1021 -15.09 2.54 -37.05
CA MET A 1021 -15.42 3.47 -35.96
C MET A 1021 -14.33 4.53 -35.71
N ALA A 1022 -13.06 4.12 -35.71
CA ALA A 1022 -11.94 5.04 -35.60
C ALA A 1022 -11.89 6.04 -36.77
N VAL A 1023 -12.18 5.60 -38.00
CA VAL A 1023 -12.25 6.48 -39.18
C VAL A 1023 -13.37 7.51 -39.06
N GLU A 1024 -14.57 7.13 -38.61
CA GLU A 1024 -15.68 8.10 -38.44
C GLU A 1024 -15.44 9.07 -37.26
N PHE A 1025 -14.76 8.64 -36.19
CA PHE A 1025 -14.27 9.55 -35.15
C PHE A 1025 -13.25 10.56 -35.72
N ASN A 1026 -12.26 10.07 -36.48
CA ASN A 1026 -11.21 10.89 -37.08
C ASN A 1026 -11.77 11.92 -38.07
N LYS A 1027 -12.78 11.54 -38.86
CA LYS A 1027 -13.52 12.44 -39.75
C LYS A 1027 -14.21 13.56 -38.96
N LYS A 1028 -15.00 13.23 -37.92
CA LYS A 1028 -15.68 14.25 -37.08
C LYS A 1028 -14.68 15.15 -36.35
N LEU A 1029 -13.53 14.61 -35.94
CA LEU A 1029 -12.45 15.39 -35.35
C LEU A 1029 -11.85 16.37 -36.37
N LYS A 1030 -11.58 15.94 -37.60
CA LYS A 1030 -11.09 16.83 -38.67
C LYS A 1030 -12.09 17.93 -39.00
N GLU A 1031 -13.37 17.59 -39.17
CA GLU A 1031 -14.47 18.54 -39.35
C GLU A 1031 -14.50 19.58 -38.20
N ARG A 1032 -14.33 19.12 -36.94
CA ARG A 1032 -14.32 20.00 -35.78
C ARG A 1032 -13.07 20.88 -35.69
N VAL A 1033 -11.90 20.38 -36.11
CA VAL A 1033 -10.65 21.15 -36.19
C VAL A 1033 -10.71 22.23 -37.27
N ILE A 1034 -11.30 21.95 -38.44
CA ILE A 1034 -11.56 22.97 -39.47
C ILE A 1034 -12.45 24.08 -38.89
N LYS A 1035 -13.48 23.72 -38.12
CA LYS A 1035 -14.33 24.70 -37.40
C LYS A 1035 -13.59 25.44 -36.28
N LEU A 1036 -12.59 24.84 -35.63
CA LEU A 1036 -11.76 25.55 -34.63
C LEU A 1036 -10.91 26.66 -35.28
N ARG A 1037 -10.42 26.48 -36.53
CA ARG A 1037 -9.66 27.52 -37.24
C ARG A 1037 -10.48 28.80 -37.46
N THR A 1038 -11.77 28.67 -37.79
CA THR A 1038 -12.67 29.82 -37.98
C THR A 1038 -13.18 30.40 -36.65
N GLU A 1039 -13.29 29.59 -35.60
CA GLU A 1039 -13.62 30.06 -34.24
C GLU A 1039 -12.44 30.78 -33.55
N LEU A 1040 -11.18 30.45 -33.88
CA LEU A 1040 -9.98 30.90 -33.17
C LEU A 1040 -8.92 31.52 -34.13
N PRO A 1041 -9.19 32.67 -34.77
CA PRO A 1041 -8.38 33.20 -35.89
C PRO A 1041 -6.95 33.70 -35.53
N GLU A 1042 -6.59 33.78 -34.24
CA GLU A 1042 -5.19 33.99 -33.83
C GLU A 1042 -4.39 32.67 -33.72
N ALA A 1043 -5.05 31.50 -33.78
CA ALA A 1043 -4.40 30.21 -33.59
C ALA A 1043 -3.94 29.58 -34.91
N ALA A 1044 -2.76 28.96 -34.87
CA ALA A 1044 -2.38 27.92 -35.81
C ALA A 1044 -2.89 26.58 -35.27
N ILE A 1045 -3.69 25.83 -36.04
CA ILE A 1045 -4.29 24.56 -35.61
C ILE A 1045 -4.10 23.48 -36.68
N THR A 1046 -3.14 22.60 -36.45
CA THR A 1046 -2.79 21.49 -37.36
C THR A 1046 -3.47 20.21 -36.89
N TYR A 1047 -4.21 19.56 -37.80
CA TYR A 1047 -4.71 18.19 -37.65
C TYR A 1047 -3.64 17.23 -38.17
N VAL A 1048 -3.42 16.11 -37.48
CA VAL A 1048 -2.32 15.19 -37.72
C VAL A 1048 -2.83 13.75 -37.85
N ASP A 1049 -2.59 13.13 -38.99
CA ASP A 1049 -3.16 11.83 -39.34
C ASP A 1049 -2.23 10.67 -38.92
N VAL A 1050 -2.20 10.40 -37.62
CA VAL A 1050 -1.49 9.23 -37.07
C VAL A 1050 -2.20 7.93 -37.44
N TYR A 1051 -3.51 7.93 -37.76
CA TYR A 1051 -4.19 6.77 -38.33
C TYR A 1051 -3.52 6.35 -39.64
N ALA A 1052 -3.35 7.27 -40.60
CA ALA A 1052 -2.67 7.00 -41.87
C ALA A 1052 -1.22 6.55 -41.68
N ALA A 1053 -0.50 7.14 -40.70
CA ALA A 1053 0.86 6.71 -40.36
C ALA A 1053 0.89 5.27 -39.80
N LYS A 1054 0.07 4.98 -38.79
CA LYS A 1054 0.01 3.69 -38.09
C LYS A 1054 -0.45 2.58 -39.05
N THR A 1055 -1.50 2.81 -39.86
CA THR A 1055 -1.97 1.85 -40.89
C THR A 1055 -0.95 1.63 -42.01
N GLY A 1056 -0.31 2.69 -42.53
CA GLY A 1056 0.74 2.56 -43.54
C GLY A 1056 1.97 1.78 -43.07
N MET A 1057 2.29 1.84 -41.78
CA MET A 1057 3.31 1.01 -41.14
C MET A 1057 2.88 -0.46 -41.03
N ILE A 1058 1.66 -0.70 -40.54
CA ILE A 1058 1.08 -2.05 -40.36
C ILE A 1058 0.97 -2.80 -41.69
N GLY A 1059 0.34 -2.17 -42.69
CA GLY A 1059 0.11 -2.78 -44.01
C GLY A 1059 1.38 -3.04 -44.83
N ASN A 1060 2.54 -2.52 -44.39
CA ASN A 1060 3.83 -2.72 -45.04
C ASN A 1060 4.94 -3.17 -44.06
N ALA A 1061 4.57 -3.73 -42.91
CA ALA A 1061 5.44 -3.96 -41.74
C ALA A 1061 6.79 -4.61 -42.12
N LYS A 1062 6.75 -5.71 -42.87
CA LYS A 1062 7.94 -6.47 -43.29
C LYS A 1062 8.92 -5.66 -44.13
N ALA A 1063 8.44 -4.81 -45.05
CA ALA A 1063 9.32 -3.96 -45.87
C ALA A 1063 9.81 -2.71 -45.12
N GLN A 1064 9.17 -2.36 -44.00
CA GLN A 1064 9.65 -1.33 -43.06
C GLN A 1064 10.61 -1.89 -41.98
N GLY A 1065 10.95 -3.18 -42.03
CA GLY A 1065 11.88 -3.83 -41.09
C GLY A 1065 11.22 -4.40 -39.82
N PHE A 1066 9.89 -4.32 -39.70
CA PHE A 1066 9.16 -4.94 -38.61
C PHE A 1066 8.82 -6.42 -38.89
N THR A 1067 8.50 -7.15 -37.84
CA THR A 1067 8.05 -8.55 -37.90
C THR A 1067 6.54 -8.63 -38.19
N ASP A 1068 5.80 -9.42 -37.44
CA ASP A 1068 4.35 -9.54 -37.55
C ASP A 1068 3.69 -8.31 -36.89
N PRO A 1069 2.85 -7.52 -37.59
CA PRO A 1069 2.27 -6.31 -37.04
C PRO A 1069 1.31 -6.56 -35.86
N LEU A 1070 0.72 -7.75 -35.77
CA LEU A 1070 -0.22 -8.13 -34.71
C LEU A 1070 0.45 -8.93 -33.58
N LYS A 1071 1.78 -9.11 -33.62
CA LYS A 1071 2.53 -9.79 -32.56
C LYS A 1071 2.90 -8.83 -31.43
N VAL A 1072 2.59 -9.25 -30.21
CA VAL A 1072 3.03 -8.61 -28.96
C VAL A 1072 4.51 -8.93 -28.71
N CYS A 1073 5.30 -7.92 -28.31
CA CYS A 1073 6.70 -8.13 -27.90
C CYS A 1073 6.83 -8.55 -26.42
N CYS A 1074 6.20 -7.83 -25.51
CA CYS A 1074 6.37 -7.98 -24.07
C CYS A 1074 5.10 -8.52 -23.40
N GLY A 1075 5.26 -9.62 -22.66
CA GLY A 1075 4.14 -10.37 -22.10
C GLY A 1075 4.10 -11.80 -22.64
N TYR A 1076 3.16 -12.58 -22.14
CA TYR A 1076 2.84 -13.92 -22.64
C TYR A 1076 1.35 -13.98 -22.90
N HIS A 1077 0.96 -14.19 -24.15
CA HIS A 1077 -0.45 -14.19 -24.58
C HIS A 1077 -0.65 -15.38 -25.52
N VAL A 1078 -1.10 -16.50 -24.97
CA VAL A 1078 -1.25 -17.77 -25.72
C VAL A 1078 -2.62 -18.35 -25.42
N LYS A 1079 -3.51 -18.33 -26.42
CA LYS A 1079 -4.95 -18.58 -26.21
C LYS A 1079 -5.45 -17.65 -25.08
N TYR A 1080 -6.16 -18.19 -24.08
CA TYR A 1080 -6.66 -17.45 -22.93
C TYR A 1080 -5.64 -17.26 -21.79
N ASP A 1081 -4.42 -17.82 -21.91
CA ASP A 1081 -3.36 -17.65 -20.92
C ASP A 1081 -2.63 -16.31 -21.15
N HIS A 1082 -2.88 -15.33 -20.28
CA HIS A 1082 -2.31 -13.98 -20.37
C HIS A 1082 -1.46 -13.62 -19.13
N VAL A 1083 -0.22 -13.18 -19.37
CA VAL A 1083 0.71 -12.65 -18.35
C VAL A 1083 1.29 -11.36 -18.89
N TRP A 1084 0.78 -10.22 -18.40
CA TRP A 1084 1.17 -8.88 -18.85
C TRP A 1084 2.67 -8.61 -18.68
N CYS A 1085 3.19 -7.71 -19.53
CA CYS A 1085 4.59 -7.27 -19.53
C CYS A 1085 5.10 -6.93 -18.12
N GLY A 1086 6.26 -7.47 -17.73
CA GLY A 1086 6.87 -7.29 -16.40
C GLY A 1086 6.23 -8.07 -15.25
N THR A 1087 5.10 -8.77 -15.46
CA THR A 1087 4.38 -9.51 -14.41
C THR A 1087 4.75 -11.00 -14.38
N LYS A 1088 4.36 -11.70 -13.29
CA LYS A 1088 4.57 -13.15 -13.13
C LYS A 1088 3.31 -13.86 -12.64
N SER A 1089 2.89 -14.89 -13.38
CA SER A 1089 1.70 -15.70 -13.11
C SER A 1089 2.00 -17.20 -13.23
N LEU A 1090 0.97 -18.04 -13.09
CA LEU A 1090 1.01 -19.48 -13.40
C LEU A 1090 0.23 -19.74 -14.68
N VAL A 1091 0.86 -20.45 -15.61
CA VAL A 1091 0.26 -20.94 -16.87
C VAL A 1091 0.53 -22.44 -16.93
N ASN A 1092 -0.53 -23.25 -17.02
CA ASN A 1092 -0.43 -24.71 -17.04
C ASN A 1092 0.51 -25.28 -15.94
N GLY A 1093 0.38 -24.75 -14.71
CA GLY A 1093 1.20 -25.07 -13.53
C GLY A 1093 2.62 -24.47 -13.49
N SER A 1094 3.14 -24.08 -14.66
CA SER A 1094 4.47 -23.48 -14.83
C SER A 1094 4.45 -21.97 -14.53
N ALA A 1095 5.53 -21.45 -13.94
CA ALA A 1095 5.58 -20.05 -13.49
C ALA A 1095 6.15 -19.11 -14.56
N VAL A 1096 5.30 -18.71 -15.50
CA VAL A 1096 5.60 -17.83 -16.64
C VAL A 1096 5.76 -16.37 -16.20
N PHE A 1097 6.73 -15.69 -16.79
CA PHE A 1097 7.00 -14.26 -16.63
C PHE A 1097 6.73 -13.57 -17.97
N GLY A 1098 6.06 -12.41 -17.95
CA GLY A 1098 5.81 -11.58 -19.13
C GLY A 1098 7.08 -10.83 -19.55
N SER A 1099 8.06 -11.54 -20.10
CA SER A 1099 9.30 -10.95 -20.61
C SER A 1099 9.07 -10.15 -21.89
N ALA A 1100 9.95 -9.19 -22.16
CA ALA A 1100 10.11 -8.59 -23.49
C ALA A 1100 10.59 -9.64 -24.52
N CYS A 1101 10.34 -9.36 -25.79
CA CYS A 1101 10.91 -10.11 -26.90
C CYS A 1101 12.41 -9.80 -27.07
N GLU A 1102 13.15 -10.72 -27.67
CA GLU A 1102 14.62 -10.64 -27.82
C GLU A 1102 15.10 -9.37 -28.55
N ASN A 1103 14.30 -8.87 -29.50
CA ASN A 1103 14.60 -7.62 -30.21
C ASN A 1103 13.35 -6.73 -30.34
N PRO A 1104 13.09 -5.80 -29.39
CA PRO A 1104 11.96 -4.88 -29.46
C PRO A 1104 11.98 -3.93 -30.68
N SER A 1105 13.16 -3.70 -31.29
CA SER A 1105 13.28 -2.79 -32.44
C SER A 1105 12.61 -3.29 -33.73
N THR A 1106 12.21 -4.57 -33.77
CA THR A 1106 11.48 -5.16 -34.90
C THR A 1106 10.02 -5.51 -34.56
N ALA A 1107 9.51 -5.07 -33.41
CA ALA A 1107 8.09 -5.21 -33.05
C ALA A 1107 7.32 -3.91 -33.30
N ILE A 1108 6.06 -4.02 -33.74
CA ILE A 1108 5.14 -2.87 -33.78
C ILE A 1108 4.48 -2.67 -32.42
N SER A 1109 3.77 -3.69 -31.91
CA SER A 1109 3.16 -3.62 -30.58
C SER A 1109 4.15 -4.02 -29.48
N TRP A 1110 4.20 -3.20 -28.44
CA TRP A 1110 4.94 -3.50 -27.22
C TRP A 1110 4.22 -4.55 -26.38
N ASP A 1111 3.01 -4.25 -25.88
CA ASP A 1111 2.28 -5.06 -24.88
C ASP A 1111 0.87 -5.52 -25.32
N GLY A 1112 0.51 -5.31 -26.58
CA GLY A 1112 -0.80 -5.61 -27.15
C GLY A 1112 -1.77 -4.43 -27.20
N VAL A 1113 -1.41 -3.28 -26.61
CA VAL A 1113 -2.12 -2.00 -26.73
C VAL A 1113 -1.19 -0.91 -27.24
N HIS A 1114 0.01 -0.82 -26.68
CA HIS A 1114 0.95 0.26 -26.95
C HIS A 1114 1.99 -0.13 -28.01
N TYR A 1115 2.71 0.87 -28.51
CA TYR A 1115 3.68 0.73 -29.60
C TYR A 1115 5.11 0.72 -29.06
N SER A 1116 6.00 -0.02 -29.72
CA SER A 1116 7.44 0.00 -29.41
C SER A 1116 8.06 1.36 -29.70
N GLN A 1117 9.24 1.64 -29.14
CA GLN A 1117 10.00 2.84 -29.45
C GLN A 1117 10.32 2.93 -30.95
N ALA A 1118 10.63 1.80 -31.61
CA ALA A 1118 10.91 1.77 -33.04
C ALA A 1118 9.66 2.12 -33.87
N ALA A 1119 8.49 1.62 -33.46
CA ALA A 1119 7.20 1.97 -34.06
C ALA A 1119 6.83 3.45 -33.83
N ASN A 1120 7.03 3.97 -32.61
CA ASN A 1120 6.84 5.38 -32.28
C ASN A 1120 7.76 6.30 -33.09
N GLN A 1121 9.04 5.91 -33.24
CA GLN A 1121 10.02 6.64 -34.05
C GLN A 1121 9.64 6.64 -35.54
N TRP A 1122 9.19 5.50 -36.06
CA TRP A 1122 8.71 5.39 -37.44
C TRP A 1122 7.52 6.33 -37.65
N VAL A 1123 6.47 6.23 -36.82
CA VAL A 1123 5.25 7.06 -36.92
C VAL A 1123 5.60 8.56 -36.82
N ALA A 1124 6.43 8.94 -35.84
CA ALA A 1124 6.91 10.31 -35.70
C ALA A 1124 7.59 10.82 -36.99
N SER A 1125 8.45 10.02 -37.63
CA SER A 1125 9.14 10.43 -38.85
C SER A 1125 8.21 10.72 -40.06
N ARG A 1126 6.97 10.22 -40.07
CA ARG A 1126 5.98 10.42 -41.15
C ARG A 1126 4.98 11.55 -40.89
N ILE A 1127 4.84 11.99 -39.64
CA ILE A 1127 3.95 13.11 -39.27
C ILE A 1127 4.71 14.44 -39.09
N LEU A 1128 5.94 14.42 -38.57
CA LEU A 1128 6.68 15.64 -38.21
C LEU A 1128 7.26 16.41 -39.41
N ASN A 1129 7.25 15.81 -40.61
CA ASN A 1129 7.62 16.44 -41.88
C ASN A 1129 6.43 17.18 -42.55
N GLY A 1130 5.19 17.00 -42.07
CA GLY A 1130 3.99 17.60 -42.62
C GLY A 1130 3.23 16.75 -43.67
N SER A 1131 3.77 15.62 -44.14
CA SER A 1131 3.11 14.84 -45.22
C SER A 1131 1.79 14.19 -44.82
N LEU A 1132 1.54 14.02 -43.52
CA LEU A 1132 0.30 13.50 -42.95
C LEU A 1132 -0.35 14.55 -42.03
N THR A 1133 -0.38 15.80 -42.47
CA THR A 1133 -0.98 16.92 -41.72
C THR A 1133 -1.91 17.75 -42.60
N ASP A 1134 -2.88 18.38 -41.95
CA ASP A 1134 -3.75 19.40 -42.53
C ASP A 1134 -3.69 20.65 -41.63
N PRO A 1135 -3.27 21.83 -42.14
CA PRO A 1135 -2.60 22.04 -43.42
C PRO A 1135 -1.26 21.25 -43.50
N PRO A 1136 -0.73 20.95 -44.70
CA PRO A 1136 0.45 20.09 -44.88
C PRO A 1136 1.76 20.83 -44.52
N ILE A 1137 2.04 20.96 -43.22
CA ILE A 1137 3.20 21.70 -42.68
C ILE A 1137 3.99 20.86 -41.67
N PRO A 1138 5.34 20.91 -41.68
CA PRO A 1138 6.14 20.23 -40.68
C PRO A 1138 5.89 20.79 -39.27
N VAL A 1139 6.19 19.99 -38.24
CA VAL A 1139 6.02 20.42 -36.83
C VAL A 1139 6.82 21.69 -36.52
N THR A 1140 7.97 21.86 -37.18
CA THR A 1140 8.82 23.06 -37.10
C THR A 1140 8.20 24.31 -37.75
N GLN A 1141 7.01 24.21 -38.34
CA GLN A 1141 6.20 25.32 -38.87
C GLN A 1141 4.80 25.40 -38.23
N ALA A 1142 4.49 24.62 -37.19
CA ALA A 1142 3.15 24.54 -36.58
C ALA A 1142 2.62 25.84 -35.90
N CYS A 1143 3.38 26.95 -35.95
CA CYS A 1143 2.95 28.28 -35.54
C CYS A 1143 2.49 29.18 -36.71
N LYS A 1144 2.58 28.70 -37.97
CA LYS A 1144 2.05 29.44 -39.13
C LYS A 1144 0.52 29.31 -39.16
N ARG A 1145 -0.18 30.43 -39.38
CA ARG A 1145 -1.64 30.48 -39.53
C ARG A 1145 -2.03 30.26 -40.99
N HIS A 1146 -3.18 29.60 -41.19
CA HIS A 1146 -3.71 29.16 -42.48
C HIS A 1146 -5.23 29.25 -42.47
#